data_AF-A0A1F3LUW0-F1
#
_entry.id   AF-A0A1F3LUW0-F1
#
_cell.length_a   1.000
_cell.length_b   1.000
_cell.length_c   1.000
_cell.angle_alpha   90.00
_cell.angle_beta   90.00
_cell.angle_gamma   90.00
#
_symmetry.space_group_name_H-M   'P 1'
#
loop_
_entity.id
_entity.type
_entity.pdbx_description
1 polymer ?
#
loop_
_entity_poly.entity_id
_entity_poly.type
_entity_poly.pdbx_seq_one_letter_code
_entity_poly.pdbx_strand_id
1 'polypeptide(L)'
;MPVTGVVTYSGTTATFTPVVNLTSNTVYTATITTGARDASGIGLSSDYTWSFTTGTAPLVITTDPASNAINVPLSKVITATFSKVMNPATISTTTYMLKKGTVIIPGSVTYTGTTASFTPISILEAGTIYTATITTGAKDASNVAMTADYTWNFTTGIIPTVISTDPANLATNVSLSKIVTATFSKLMDPTTINNTTFLLKQGVNVVPGMISYLGTTAYFVPTYPFVESTVYTATITTGAKGSLGNPLENDYTWSFTTGALPMVISTDPGTNATDVPLNKLIKATFSKDMDPLTILPETFIVKQGLNIIPGTVTTLGNTATFTPTANLMANTEYTVTILAGVKDATGNPMANDYLWGFTTGVPPVVISTDPVNNEADVFLEKKVTATFSKVMNPSTINSTTFLVKKGTTVITGTVSYTGSTAKFTPFGNFVPNSLYTATITTGAKDAAGNPIANDYVWNFTTGNLADVVLPRIISTDPINLATNVPLNKTVTVLFSELMNPLTINATTFTLKQGAAIVPGNITYNGMTATYDPTANLLSGTTYTVKVTIGAKDLAGNALIADYTWTFTTLAPAGPGTIDLRSAGVFAILAGSGVTSTGATIINGDLGTSPTGTINGFPPGIVNGLIQAANPIADQAKLDLTQAFNEGMGMSLNAISLPGNLGGLTLYPGLYSNSTSVLISGGNVTLDAQGDANATFVLKMGSTLTTGPGSQVILSGNAQAKNIFWIVGTSATLGTTSICYGNILADQSISLNTGAVLNGRALTRIAAVTLQANIVTKPL
;
A
#
# COMPACT_ATOMS: atom_id res chain seq x y z
N MET A 1 -72.31 102.09 20.66
CA MET A 1 -73.71 101.71 20.90
C MET A 1 -73.81 101.17 22.32
N PRO A 2 -74.90 101.43 23.06
CA PRO A 2 -75.06 100.87 24.40
C PRO A 2 -75.06 99.34 24.33
N VAL A 3 -74.32 98.70 25.24
CA VAL A 3 -74.37 97.23 25.40
C VAL A 3 -75.74 96.88 25.95
N THR A 4 -76.45 95.95 25.30
CA THR A 4 -77.73 95.45 25.82
C THR A 4 -77.48 94.51 26.99
N GLY A 5 -78.28 94.64 28.04
CA GLY A 5 -78.14 93.84 29.25
C GLY A 5 -79.31 94.04 30.19
N VAL A 6 -79.33 93.23 31.24
CA VAL A 6 -80.34 93.30 32.30
C VAL A 6 -79.68 93.91 33.53
N VAL A 7 -80.34 94.89 34.15
CA VAL A 7 -79.94 95.41 35.46
C VAL A 7 -80.77 94.72 36.52
N THR A 8 -80.11 94.12 37.51
CA THR A 8 -80.74 93.67 38.76
C THR A 8 -80.27 94.53 39.91
N TYR A 9 -81.09 94.65 40.96
CA TYR A 9 -80.77 95.46 42.12
C TYR A 9 -81.03 94.68 43.40
N SER A 10 -80.05 94.66 44.31
CA SER A 10 -80.16 93.99 45.61
C SER A 10 -79.40 94.79 46.68
N GLY A 11 -80.10 95.15 47.76
CA GLY A 11 -79.54 95.98 48.82
C GLY A 11 -79.12 97.36 48.29
N THR A 12 -77.82 97.62 48.29
CA THR A 12 -77.18 98.84 47.77
C THR A 12 -76.42 98.61 46.45
N THR A 13 -76.53 97.42 45.85
CA THR A 13 -75.76 97.01 44.66
C THR A 13 -76.66 96.87 43.44
N ALA A 14 -76.33 97.63 42.38
CA ALA A 14 -76.87 97.42 41.04
C ALA A 14 -75.89 96.55 40.24
N THR A 15 -76.39 95.48 39.62
CA THR A 15 -75.61 94.56 38.79
C THR A 15 -76.12 94.63 37.36
N PHE A 16 -75.26 95.00 36.42
CA PHE A 16 -75.55 94.92 34.99
C PHE A 16 -74.98 93.62 34.41
N THR A 17 -75.85 92.80 33.82
CA THR A 17 -75.47 91.56 33.12
C THR A 17 -75.67 91.76 31.61
N PRO A 18 -74.60 91.85 30.80
CA PRO A 18 -74.70 91.93 29.34
C PRO A 18 -75.42 90.71 28.75
N VAL A 19 -76.21 90.90 27.67
CA VAL A 19 -76.85 89.77 26.94
C VAL A 19 -75.82 88.95 26.16
N VAL A 20 -74.77 89.60 25.66
CA VAL A 20 -73.63 88.97 25.00
C VAL A 20 -72.35 89.32 25.74
N ASN A 21 -71.40 88.39 25.76
CA ASN A 21 -70.09 88.65 26.36
C ASN A 21 -69.45 89.89 25.72
N LEU A 22 -68.85 90.72 26.58
CA LEU A 22 -68.10 91.89 26.13
C LEU A 22 -66.90 91.44 25.29
N THR A 23 -66.64 92.12 24.17
CA THR A 23 -65.46 91.87 23.34
C THR A 23 -64.18 92.05 24.17
N SER A 24 -63.21 91.14 24.03
CA SER A 24 -61.92 91.18 24.76
C SER A 24 -61.05 92.36 24.32
N ASN A 25 -60.25 92.91 25.23
CA ASN A 25 -59.37 94.06 25.01
C ASN A 25 -60.08 95.33 24.50
N THR A 26 -61.33 95.52 24.90
CA THR A 26 -62.18 96.64 24.49
C THR A 26 -62.51 97.51 25.70
N VAL A 27 -62.40 98.84 25.54
CA VAL A 27 -62.79 99.81 26.56
C VAL A 27 -64.30 99.99 26.53
N TYR A 28 -64.94 99.79 27.67
CA TYR A 28 -66.35 100.07 27.91
C TYR A 28 -66.51 101.17 28.94
N THR A 29 -67.50 102.03 28.74
CA THR A 29 -67.89 103.07 29.69
C THR A 29 -69.24 102.72 30.27
N ALA A 30 -69.36 102.78 31.60
CA ALA A 30 -70.60 102.57 32.33
C ALA A 30 -70.98 103.88 33.04
N THR A 31 -72.26 104.22 32.97
CA THR A 31 -72.82 105.44 33.55
C THR A 31 -74.08 105.09 34.34
N ILE A 32 -74.12 105.45 35.62
CA ILE A 32 -75.37 105.51 36.39
C ILE A 32 -75.84 106.96 36.29
N THR A 33 -76.99 107.19 35.67
CA THR A 33 -77.49 108.54 35.45
C THR A 33 -78.20 109.09 36.68
N THR A 34 -78.41 110.41 36.73
CA THR A 34 -79.26 111.10 37.73
C THR A 34 -80.70 110.59 37.80
N GLY A 35 -81.11 109.73 36.87
CA GLY A 35 -82.38 109.00 36.93
C GLY A 35 -82.44 107.93 38.04
N ALA A 36 -81.31 107.46 38.56
CA ALA A 36 -81.27 106.56 39.72
C ALA A 36 -81.64 107.33 41.00
N ARG A 37 -82.64 106.84 41.73
CA ARG A 37 -83.20 107.47 42.93
C ARG A 37 -83.16 106.53 44.13
N ASP A 38 -83.01 107.10 45.33
CA ASP A 38 -83.19 106.35 46.57
C ASP A 38 -84.67 106.06 46.88
N ALA A 39 -84.94 105.37 47.99
CA ALA A 39 -86.30 105.01 48.41
C ALA A 39 -87.17 106.23 48.80
N SER A 40 -86.56 107.39 49.05
CA SER A 40 -87.24 108.66 49.32
C SER A 40 -87.41 109.51 48.04
N GLY A 41 -86.97 108.99 46.89
CA GLY A 41 -87.12 109.61 45.57
C GLY A 41 -86.05 110.64 45.21
N ILE A 42 -85.00 110.78 46.02
CA ILE A 42 -83.87 111.70 45.77
C ILE A 42 -82.93 111.03 44.77
N GLY A 43 -82.69 111.73 43.65
CA GLY A 43 -81.77 111.28 42.61
C GLY A 43 -80.30 111.53 42.97
N LEU A 44 -79.39 110.88 42.25
CA LEU A 44 -77.98 111.23 42.32
C LEU A 44 -77.76 112.72 41.96
N SER A 45 -76.81 113.38 42.63
CA SER A 45 -76.48 114.79 42.39
C SER A 45 -75.84 115.06 41.02
N SER A 46 -75.27 114.03 40.39
CA SER A 46 -74.70 114.04 39.04
C SER A 46 -74.60 112.61 38.50
N ASP A 47 -74.51 112.45 37.19
CA ASP A 47 -74.21 111.15 36.58
C ASP A 47 -72.86 110.62 37.10
N TYR A 48 -72.82 109.35 37.50
CA TYR A 48 -71.58 108.68 37.90
C TYR A 48 -71.09 107.79 36.77
N THR A 49 -69.98 108.19 36.13
CA THR A 49 -69.41 107.50 34.97
C THR A 49 -68.04 106.92 35.30
N TRP A 50 -67.79 105.68 34.89
CA TRP A 50 -66.48 105.04 34.93
C TRP A 50 -66.24 104.24 33.66
N SER A 51 -64.98 103.96 33.36
CA SER A 51 -64.59 103.09 32.25
C SER A 51 -63.81 101.89 32.74
N PHE A 52 -63.94 100.76 32.06
CA PHE A 52 -63.15 99.55 32.29
C PHE A 52 -62.75 98.94 30.94
N THR A 53 -61.63 98.23 30.90
CA THR A 53 -61.16 97.51 29.70
C THR A 53 -61.28 96.02 29.96
N THR A 54 -61.89 95.27 29.04
CA THR A 54 -61.94 93.80 29.13
C THR A 54 -60.53 93.21 28.90
N GLY A 55 -60.21 92.08 29.53
CA GLY A 55 -58.89 91.45 29.41
C GLY A 55 -58.56 90.99 27.99
N THR A 56 -57.26 90.88 27.66
CA THR A 56 -56.79 90.25 26.41
C THR A 56 -57.02 88.74 26.44
N ALA A 57 -57.15 88.08 25.28
CA ALA A 57 -57.21 86.62 25.26
C ALA A 57 -55.82 85.99 25.55
N PRO A 58 -55.76 84.80 26.15
CA PRO A 58 -54.51 84.05 26.29
C PRO A 58 -53.98 83.58 24.92
N LEU A 59 -52.66 83.57 24.76
CA LEU A 59 -51.94 83.10 23.56
C LEU A 59 -50.94 82.00 23.95
N VAL A 60 -50.65 81.05 23.06
CA VAL A 60 -49.49 80.16 23.20
C VAL A 60 -48.27 80.89 22.64
N ILE A 61 -47.25 81.08 23.48
CA ILE A 61 -46.00 81.77 23.11
C ILE A 61 -44.99 80.77 22.55
N THR A 62 -44.77 79.65 23.25
CA THR A 62 -43.79 78.64 22.87
C THR A 62 -44.35 77.25 23.06
N THR A 63 -43.87 76.32 22.24
CA THR A 63 -44.14 74.89 22.39
C THR A 63 -42.83 74.11 22.43
N ASP A 64 -42.82 73.01 23.16
CA ASP A 64 -41.74 72.03 23.12
C ASP A 64 -42.34 70.62 23.04
N PRO A 65 -42.20 69.90 21.91
CA PRO A 65 -41.42 70.27 20.74
C PRO A 65 -41.90 71.54 20.03
N ALA A 66 -40.95 72.26 19.44
CA ALA A 66 -41.26 73.38 18.55
C ALA A 66 -42.08 72.91 17.34
N SER A 67 -42.86 73.81 16.75
CA SER A 67 -43.66 73.48 15.56
C SER A 67 -42.78 72.97 14.41
N ASN A 68 -43.18 71.85 13.82
CA ASN A 68 -42.45 71.09 12.79
C ASN A 68 -41.09 70.51 13.25
N ALA A 69 -40.84 70.39 14.55
CA ALA A 69 -39.63 69.73 15.05
C ALA A 69 -39.57 68.28 14.55
N ILE A 70 -38.42 67.87 14.01
CA ILE A 70 -38.13 66.50 13.61
C ILE A 70 -37.23 65.82 14.64
N ASN A 71 -37.11 64.49 14.59
CA ASN A 71 -36.26 63.72 15.49
C ASN A 71 -36.58 63.91 16.97
N VAL A 72 -37.87 64.07 17.29
CA VAL A 72 -38.32 64.20 18.67
C VAL A 72 -38.16 62.85 19.40
N PRO A 73 -37.62 62.82 20.64
CA PRO A 73 -37.53 61.60 21.44
C PRO A 73 -38.91 60.95 21.65
N LEU A 74 -38.96 59.62 21.62
CA LEU A 74 -40.23 58.88 21.75
C LEU A 74 -40.90 59.05 23.12
N SER A 75 -40.13 59.40 24.14
CA SER A 75 -40.61 59.66 25.51
C SER A 75 -40.88 61.15 25.78
N LYS A 76 -40.94 61.99 24.74
CA LYS A 76 -41.06 63.43 24.91
C LYS A 76 -42.36 63.79 25.63
N VAL A 77 -42.26 64.66 26.65
CA VAL A 77 -43.39 65.40 27.21
C VAL A 77 -43.62 66.63 26.34
N ILE A 78 -44.85 66.82 25.89
CA ILE A 78 -45.22 67.89 24.97
C ILE A 78 -45.72 69.06 25.82
N THR A 79 -45.13 70.24 25.68
CA THR A 79 -45.45 71.39 26.50
C THR A 79 -45.83 72.61 25.65
N ALA A 80 -46.63 73.49 26.24
CA ALA A 80 -47.00 74.77 25.68
C ALA A 80 -47.04 75.84 26.79
N THR A 81 -46.37 76.97 26.56
CA THR A 81 -46.32 78.10 27.50
C THR A 81 -47.25 79.20 27.01
N PHE A 82 -48.14 79.65 27.89
CA PHE A 82 -49.12 80.70 27.60
C PHE A 82 -48.60 82.10 27.94
N SER A 83 -49.20 83.13 27.33
CA SER A 83 -48.89 84.54 27.57
C SER A 83 -49.34 85.06 28.92
N LYS A 84 -50.13 84.27 29.67
CA LYS A 84 -50.67 84.60 30.99
C LYS A 84 -51.04 83.33 31.73
N VAL A 85 -51.35 83.48 33.02
CA VAL A 85 -51.85 82.38 33.86
C VAL A 85 -53.25 81.95 33.40
N MET A 86 -53.40 80.65 33.19
CA MET A 86 -54.63 79.98 32.74
C MET A 86 -55.44 79.48 33.94
N ASN A 87 -56.75 79.28 33.74
CA ASN A 87 -57.59 78.58 34.71
C ASN A 87 -57.26 77.08 34.66
N PRO A 88 -56.65 76.48 35.71
CA PRO A 88 -56.22 75.08 35.68
C PRO A 88 -57.37 74.10 35.44
N ALA A 89 -58.60 74.43 35.88
CA ALA A 89 -59.77 73.57 35.68
C ALA A 89 -60.19 73.46 34.19
N THR A 90 -59.74 74.38 33.34
CA THR A 90 -60.01 74.39 31.90
C THR A 90 -58.88 73.79 31.07
N ILE A 91 -57.77 73.39 31.69
CA ILE A 91 -56.63 72.74 31.04
C ILE A 91 -56.69 71.25 31.37
N SER A 92 -57.20 70.45 30.43
CA SER A 92 -57.42 69.02 30.60
C SER A 92 -57.16 68.27 29.29
N THR A 93 -57.34 66.96 29.28
CA THR A 93 -57.19 66.13 28.07
C THR A 93 -58.22 66.43 26.97
N THR A 94 -59.30 67.17 27.27
CA THR A 94 -60.27 67.62 26.25
C THR A 94 -59.89 68.96 25.63
N THR A 95 -59.08 69.77 26.31
CA THR A 95 -58.63 71.08 25.83
C THR A 95 -57.16 71.10 25.41
N TYR A 96 -56.36 70.10 25.82
CA TYR A 96 -55.02 69.84 25.31
C TYR A 96 -54.92 68.39 24.82
N MET A 97 -54.95 68.22 23.51
CA MET A 97 -54.98 66.93 22.83
C MET A 97 -53.69 66.67 22.05
N LEU A 98 -53.27 65.40 21.99
CA LEU A 98 -52.26 64.92 21.07
C LEU A 98 -52.89 63.91 20.12
N LYS A 99 -52.62 64.02 18.82
CA LYS A 99 -53.18 63.13 17.79
C LYS A 99 -52.11 62.56 16.87
N LYS A 100 -52.32 61.32 16.42
CA LYS A 100 -51.65 60.70 15.27
C LYS A 100 -52.67 60.61 14.14
N GLY A 101 -52.54 61.45 13.12
CA GLY A 101 -53.60 61.61 12.13
C GLY A 101 -54.92 62.01 12.79
N THR A 102 -55.94 61.15 12.69
CA THR A 102 -57.26 61.34 13.33
C THR A 102 -57.37 60.70 14.72
N VAL A 103 -56.42 59.85 15.11
CA VAL A 103 -56.45 59.08 16.35
C VAL A 103 -55.94 59.91 17.52
N ILE A 104 -56.71 59.99 18.62
CA ILE A 104 -56.29 60.65 19.87
C ILE A 104 -55.33 59.74 20.62
N ILE A 105 -54.19 60.29 21.03
CA ILE A 105 -53.18 59.60 21.84
C ILE A 105 -53.54 59.77 23.31
N PRO A 106 -53.67 58.67 24.09
CA PRO A 106 -53.92 58.75 25.52
C PRO A 106 -52.75 59.39 26.27
N GLY A 107 -53.06 60.28 27.21
CA GLY A 107 -52.06 61.00 28.00
C GLY A 107 -52.68 61.65 29.23
N SER A 108 -51.82 62.21 30.07
CA SER A 108 -52.21 63.07 31.18
C SER A 108 -51.81 64.51 30.89
N VAL A 109 -52.61 65.47 31.35
CA VAL A 109 -52.32 66.91 31.24
C VAL A 109 -52.08 67.47 32.63
N THR A 110 -50.97 68.18 32.78
CA THR A 110 -50.64 68.95 33.99
C THR A 110 -50.46 70.41 33.61
N TYR A 111 -50.69 71.31 34.57
CA TYR A 111 -50.51 72.75 34.38
C TYR A 111 -49.79 73.35 35.57
N THR A 112 -48.67 74.04 35.34
CA THR A 112 -47.87 74.69 36.39
C THR A 112 -47.36 76.05 35.89
N GLY A 113 -47.49 77.09 36.72
CA GLY A 113 -47.12 78.45 36.34
C GLY A 113 -47.93 78.94 35.13
N THR A 114 -47.26 79.07 33.98
CA THR A 114 -47.86 79.41 32.67
C THR A 114 -47.76 78.28 31.65
N THR A 115 -47.33 77.08 32.04
CA THR A 115 -47.04 75.98 31.11
C THR A 115 -47.97 74.79 31.32
N ALA A 116 -48.64 74.37 30.25
CA ALA A 116 -49.33 73.08 30.19
C ALA A 116 -48.38 72.01 29.63
N SER A 117 -48.43 70.81 30.22
CA SER A 117 -47.64 69.66 29.80
C SER A 117 -48.53 68.44 29.57
N PHE A 118 -48.49 67.90 28.36
CA PHE A 118 -49.11 66.64 27.98
C PHE A 118 -48.06 65.52 28.04
N THR A 119 -48.30 64.53 28.91
CA THR A 119 -47.44 63.33 29.04
C THR A 119 -48.18 62.12 28.47
N PRO A 120 -47.74 61.57 27.33
CA PRO A 120 -48.30 60.34 26.77
C PRO A 120 -48.21 59.16 27.76
N ILE A 121 -49.22 58.28 27.80
CA ILE A 121 -49.20 57.09 28.67
C ILE A 121 -48.20 56.04 28.17
N SER A 122 -48.07 55.92 26.84
CA SER A 122 -47.13 55.03 26.17
C SER A 122 -46.08 55.84 25.42
N ILE A 123 -44.90 55.26 25.22
CA ILE A 123 -43.91 55.85 24.30
C ILE A 123 -44.54 56.08 22.93
N LEU A 124 -44.18 57.20 22.31
CA LEU A 124 -44.65 57.54 20.98
C LEU A 124 -44.04 56.59 19.95
N GLU A 125 -44.78 56.32 18.87
CA GLU A 125 -44.30 55.52 17.76
C GLU A 125 -43.17 56.26 17.03
N ALA A 126 -42.19 55.51 16.53
CA ALA A 126 -41.04 56.06 15.82
C ALA A 126 -41.41 56.59 14.42
N GLY A 127 -40.66 57.58 13.94
CA GLY A 127 -40.84 58.15 12.59
C GLY A 127 -42.24 58.71 12.29
N THR A 128 -43.02 59.03 13.33
CA THR A 128 -44.44 59.32 13.24
C THR A 128 -44.70 60.80 13.47
N ILE A 129 -45.58 61.39 12.65
CA ILE A 129 -46.04 62.78 12.82
C ILE A 129 -47.17 62.80 13.84
N TYR A 130 -47.00 63.61 14.87
CA TYR A 130 -48.02 63.91 15.87
C TYR A 130 -48.44 65.37 15.79
N THR A 131 -49.73 65.63 15.99
CA THR A 131 -50.31 66.98 16.05
C THR A 131 -50.83 67.23 17.46
N ALA A 132 -50.25 68.22 18.13
CA ALA A 132 -50.74 68.73 19.39
C ALA A 132 -51.73 69.88 19.14
N THR A 133 -52.77 69.95 19.96
CA THR A 133 -53.84 70.95 19.84
C THR A 133 -54.24 71.45 21.20
N ILE A 134 -54.24 72.78 21.39
CA ILE A 134 -54.89 73.43 22.51
C ILE A 134 -56.13 74.12 21.98
N THR A 135 -57.30 73.75 22.49
CA THR A 135 -58.58 74.23 21.96
C THR A 135 -59.00 75.55 22.60
N THR A 136 -59.95 76.23 21.96
CA THR A 136 -60.68 77.40 22.52
C THR A 136 -61.41 77.11 23.84
N GLY A 137 -61.49 75.84 24.28
CA GLY A 137 -61.96 75.48 25.62
C GLY A 137 -61.01 75.90 26.75
N ALA A 138 -59.73 76.15 26.47
CA ALA A 138 -58.75 76.65 27.43
C ALA A 138 -58.98 78.15 27.73
N LYS A 139 -59.13 78.51 29.01
CA LYS A 139 -59.46 79.87 29.45
C LYS A 139 -58.45 80.42 30.44
N ASP A 140 -58.32 81.74 30.50
CA ASP A 140 -57.53 82.41 31.53
C ASP A 140 -58.22 82.44 32.91
N ALA A 141 -57.52 82.93 33.94
CA ALA A 141 -58.07 83.05 35.29
C ALA A 141 -59.33 83.95 35.37
N SER A 142 -59.57 84.80 34.37
CA SER A 142 -60.76 85.65 34.23
C SER A 142 -61.84 85.00 33.33
N ASN A 143 -61.70 83.71 33.02
CA ASN A 143 -62.57 82.93 32.13
C ASN A 143 -62.64 83.42 30.68
N VAL A 144 -61.64 84.17 30.21
CA VAL A 144 -61.51 84.53 28.79
C VAL A 144 -60.89 83.37 28.02
N ALA A 145 -61.59 82.88 27.00
CA ALA A 145 -61.12 81.79 26.13
C ALA A 145 -60.02 82.25 25.16
N MET A 146 -59.22 81.30 24.68
CA MET A 146 -58.39 81.52 23.50
C MET A 146 -59.24 81.90 22.28
N THR A 147 -58.71 82.73 21.37
CA THR A 147 -59.44 83.21 20.18
C THR A 147 -59.61 82.16 19.09
N ALA A 148 -58.71 81.18 19.03
CA ALA A 148 -58.72 80.07 18.10
C ALA A 148 -57.96 78.87 18.70
N ASP A 149 -58.23 77.67 18.17
CA ASP A 149 -57.43 76.48 18.51
C ASP A 149 -55.98 76.70 18.03
N TYR A 150 -55.02 76.39 18.90
CA TYR A 150 -53.60 76.43 18.57
C TYR A 150 -53.12 75.03 18.25
N THR A 151 -52.68 74.80 17.02
CA THR A 151 -52.19 73.49 16.56
C THR A 151 -50.74 73.57 16.11
N TRP A 152 -49.97 72.54 16.44
CA TRP A 152 -48.62 72.36 15.93
C TRP A 152 -48.32 70.88 15.76
N ASN A 153 -47.41 70.57 14.83
CA ASN A 153 -46.98 69.21 14.59
C ASN A 153 -45.52 69.01 14.98
N PHE A 154 -45.13 67.75 15.18
CA PHE A 154 -43.75 67.32 15.31
C PHE A 154 -43.61 65.87 14.84
N THR A 155 -42.40 65.48 14.45
CA THR A 155 -42.08 64.13 13.98
C THR A 155 -41.13 63.45 14.95
N THR A 156 -41.50 62.29 15.45
CA THR A 156 -40.63 61.47 16.30
C THR A 156 -39.46 60.87 15.52
N GLY A 157 -38.34 60.60 16.20
CA GLY A 157 -37.18 59.95 15.58
C GLY A 157 -37.44 58.50 15.15
N ILE A 158 -36.65 58.00 14.21
CA ILE A 158 -36.66 56.59 13.77
C ILE A 158 -35.91 55.67 14.76
N ILE A 159 -36.26 54.38 14.83
CA ILE A 159 -35.57 53.34 15.62
C ILE A 159 -34.23 52.96 14.94
N PRO A 160 -33.15 52.61 15.67
CA PRO A 160 -31.89 52.19 15.07
C PRO A 160 -32.00 50.71 14.67
N THR A 161 -31.33 50.35 13.58
CA THR A 161 -31.24 48.96 13.10
C THR A 161 -29.79 48.60 12.86
N VAL A 162 -29.44 47.32 12.97
CA VAL A 162 -28.13 46.82 12.52
C VAL A 162 -28.22 46.58 11.01
N ILE A 163 -27.37 47.26 10.24
CA ILE A 163 -27.32 47.17 8.77
C ILE A 163 -26.39 46.03 8.33
N SER A 164 -25.26 45.87 9.02
CA SER A 164 -24.26 44.85 8.68
C SER A 164 -23.47 44.41 9.90
N THR A 165 -22.94 43.19 9.82
CA THR A 165 -22.02 42.63 10.81
C THR A 165 -20.78 42.08 10.11
N ASP A 166 -19.65 42.12 10.80
CA ASP A 166 -18.42 41.43 10.38
C ASP A 166 -17.85 40.68 11.59
N PRO A 167 -17.80 39.34 11.59
CA PRO A 167 -18.22 38.46 10.50
C PRO A 167 -19.70 38.58 10.13
N ALA A 168 -20.00 38.35 8.86
CA ALA A 168 -21.36 38.21 8.39
C ALA A 168 -22.05 37.03 9.09
N ASN A 169 -23.38 37.07 9.21
CA ASN A 169 -24.12 35.98 9.85
C ASN A 169 -23.86 34.64 9.13
N LEU A 170 -23.57 33.60 9.92
CA LEU A 170 -23.18 32.26 9.49
C LEU A 170 -21.86 32.18 8.73
N ALA A 171 -20.98 33.20 8.81
CA ALA A 171 -19.64 33.12 8.24
C ALA A 171 -18.87 31.92 8.82
N THR A 172 -18.15 31.20 7.97
CA THR A 172 -17.28 30.08 8.33
C THR A 172 -15.82 30.44 8.06
N ASN A 173 -14.89 29.66 8.61
CA ASN A 173 -13.45 29.90 8.49
C ASN A 173 -13.04 31.31 8.94
N VAL A 174 -13.71 31.83 9.96
CA VAL A 174 -13.35 33.13 10.54
C VAL A 174 -12.01 33.02 11.27
N SER A 175 -11.16 34.02 11.06
CA SER A 175 -9.87 34.15 11.74
C SER A 175 -10.02 34.13 13.27
N LEU A 176 -9.10 33.45 13.96
CA LEU A 176 -9.14 33.38 15.42
C LEU A 176 -8.89 34.73 16.10
N SER A 177 -8.28 35.69 15.42
CA SER A 177 -8.05 37.05 15.92
C SER A 177 -9.06 38.07 15.39
N LYS A 178 -10.20 37.62 14.87
CA LYS A 178 -11.17 38.50 14.22
C LYS A 178 -11.75 39.52 15.21
N ILE A 179 -11.76 40.79 14.82
CA ILE A 179 -12.55 41.84 15.49
C ILE A 179 -13.99 41.69 15.01
N VAL A 180 -14.93 41.55 15.94
CA VAL A 180 -16.35 41.39 15.64
C VAL A 180 -17.01 42.76 15.64
N THR A 181 -17.77 43.10 14.61
CA THR A 181 -18.36 44.44 14.46
C THR A 181 -19.84 44.38 14.10
N ALA A 182 -20.56 45.44 14.46
CA ALA A 182 -21.94 45.70 14.05
C ALA A 182 -22.08 47.18 13.64
N THR A 183 -22.60 47.41 12.44
CA THR A 183 -22.83 48.76 11.90
C THR A 183 -24.31 49.11 11.95
N PHE A 184 -24.63 50.27 12.52
CA PHE A 184 -26.01 50.73 12.73
C PHE A 184 -26.49 51.68 11.63
N SER A 185 -27.81 51.80 11.48
CA SER A 185 -28.46 52.71 10.53
C SER A 185 -28.38 54.19 10.88
N LYS A 186 -27.96 54.51 12.11
CA LYS A 186 -27.73 55.87 12.57
C LYS A 186 -26.75 55.89 13.75
N LEU A 187 -26.38 57.09 14.18
CA LEU A 187 -25.56 57.29 15.38
C LEU A 187 -26.28 56.76 16.64
N MET A 188 -25.54 55.98 17.41
CA MET A 188 -25.94 55.42 18.70
C MET A 188 -25.43 56.31 19.84
N ASP A 189 -26.04 56.18 21.02
CA ASP A 189 -25.49 56.74 22.25
C ASP A 189 -24.31 55.86 22.70
N PRO A 190 -23.05 56.36 22.64
CA PRO A 190 -21.87 55.57 22.97
C PRO A 190 -21.88 55.01 24.39
N THR A 191 -22.57 55.66 25.34
CA THR A 191 -22.64 55.19 26.73
C THR A 191 -23.47 53.91 26.86
N THR A 192 -24.36 53.65 25.90
CA THR A 192 -25.21 52.46 25.86
C THR A 192 -24.61 51.31 25.06
N ILE A 193 -23.45 51.49 24.42
CA ILE A 193 -22.72 50.45 23.70
C ILE A 193 -21.61 49.91 24.60
N ASN A 194 -21.88 48.81 25.29
CA ASN A 194 -20.99 48.25 26.31
C ASN A 194 -21.19 46.73 26.45
N ASN A 195 -20.50 46.11 27.40
CA ASN A 195 -20.50 44.66 27.60
C ASN A 195 -21.85 44.05 28.02
N THR A 196 -22.88 44.85 28.27
CA THR A 196 -24.26 44.36 28.51
C THR A 196 -25.14 44.44 27.26
N THR A 197 -24.75 45.25 26.26
CA THR A 197 -25.53 45.52 25.06
C THR A 197 -24.90 44.99 23.78
N PHE A 198 -23.60 44.70 23.77
CA PHE A 198 -22.94 43.94 22.72
C PHE A 198 -22.28 42.72 23.36
N LEU A 199 -23.00 41.61 23.32
CA LEU A 199 -22.63 40.35 23.94
C LEU A 199 -22.02 39.42 22.89
N LEU A 200 -20.92 38.74 23.22
CA LEU A 200 -20.38 37.64 22.44
C LEU A 200 -20.32 36.39 23.31
N LYS A 201 -20.83 35.26 22.81
CA LYS A 201 -20.90 34.00 23.54
C LYS A 201 -20.33 32.82 22.75
N GLN A 202 -19.71 31.90 23.47
CA GLN A 202 -19.36 30.55 23.02
C GLN A 202 -20.33 29.57 23.71
N GLY A 203 -21.37 29.14 23.01
CA GLY A 203 -22.48 28.42 23.64
C GLY A 203 -23.13 29.28 24.74
N VAL A 204 -23.02 28.84 25.99
CA VAL A 204 -23.56 29.59 27.16
C VAL A 204 -22.56 30.56 27.79
N ASN A 205 -21.27 30.41 27.49
CA ASN A 205 -20.20 31.19 28.12
C ASN A 205 -20.01 32.54 27.44
N VAL A 206 -19.88 33.61 28.22
CA VAL A 206 -19.57 34.95 27.68
C VAL A 206 -18.08 35.01 27.34
N VAL A 207 -17.77 35.50 26.14
CA VAL A 207 -16.40 35.74 25.69
C VAL A 207 -15.94 37.10 26.21
N PRO A 208 -14.81 37.18 26.92
CA PRO A 208 -14.29 38.46 27.40
C PRO A 208 -13.69 39.27 26.24
N GLY A 209 -14.00 40.56 26.19
CA GLY A 209 -13.47 41.47 25.18
C GLY A 209 -13.66 42.94 25.55
N MET A 210 -12.99 43.79 24.78
CA MET A 210 -13.12 45.25 24.88
C MET A 210 -14.06 45.75 23.80
N ILE A 211 -14.93 46.67 24.17
CA ILE A 211 -15.90 47.27 23.26
C ILE A 211 -15.55 48.73 23.03
N SER A 212 -15.54 49.12 21.76
CA SER A 212 -15.38 50.51 21.34
C SER A 212 -16.43 50.85 20.28
N TYR A 213 -16.80 52.13 20.19
CA TYR A 213 -17.77 52.63 19.22
C TYR A 213 -17.20 53.83 18.49
N LEU A 214 -17.23 53.80 17.15
CA LEU A 214 -16.76 54.88 16.30
C LEU A 214 -17.68 55.07 15.09
N GLY A 215 -18.09 56.32 14.83
CA GLY A 215 -19.04 56.62 13.77
C GLY A 215 -20.36 55.90 14.01
N THR A 216 -20.74 54.97 13.14
CA THR A 216 -21.94 54.12 13.28
C THR A 216 -21.60 52.66 13.59
N THR A 217 -20.35 52.32 13.91
CA THR A 217 -19.91 50.93 14.08
C THR A 217 -19.43 50.66 15.50
N ALA A 218 -19.98 49.60 16.11
CA ALA A 218 -19.45 49.02 17.33
C ALA A 218 -18.43 47.94 16.99
N TYR A 219 -17.35 47.88 17.76
CA TYR A 219 -16.25 46.93 17.64
C TYR A 219 -16.10 46.17 18.94
N PHE A 220 -16.04 44.85 18.85
CA PHE A 220 -15.71 43.95 19.92
C PHE A 220 -14.35 43.31 19.60
N VAL A 221 -13.35 43.63 20.41
CA VAL A 221 -12.01 43.05 20.32
C VAL A 221 -11.88 41.97 21.40
N PRO A 222 -11.80 40.69 21.04
CA PRO A 222 -11.68 39.62 22.03
C PRO A 222 -10.36 39.73 22.80
N THR A 223 -10.38 39.40 24.09
CA THR A 223 -9.18 39.48 24.97
C THR A 223 -8.15 38.41 24.61
N TYR A 224 -8.64 37.24 24.21
CA TYR A 224 -7.85 36.10 23.76
C TYR A 224 -8.31 35.70 22.37
N PRO A 225 -7.44 35.11 21.53
CA PRO A 225 -7.87 34.51 20.26
C PRO A 225 -9.03 33.54 20.49
N PHE A 226 -9.94 33.50 19.53
CA PHE A 226 -11.03 32.53 19.54
C PHE A 226 -10.49 31.10 19.48
N VAL A 227 -11.27 30.17 20.02
CA VAL A 227 -11.03 28.74 19.88
C VAL A 227 -11.33 28.33 18.44
N GLU A 228 -10.51 27.48 17.86
CA GLU A 228 -10.70 26.97 16.50
C GLU A 228 -11.98 26.13 16.35
N SER A 229 -12.49 26.03 15.12
CA SER A 229 -13.66 25.20 14.76
C SER A 229 -14.87 25.37 15.69
N THR A 230 -15.08 26.58 16.21
CA THR A 230 -16.03 26.88 17.28
C THR A 230 -17.06 27.88 16.81
N VAL A 231 -18.33 27.65 17.16
CA VAL A 231 -19.44 28.57 16.89
C VAL A 231 -19.51 29.63 17.99
N TYR A 232 -19.50 30.89 17.57
CA TYR A 232 -19.72 32.06 18.41
C TYR A 232 -21.00 32.76 18.01
N THR A 233 -21.75 33.25 19.00
CA THR A 233 -22.99 34.00 18.81
C THR A 233 -22.82 35.39 19.39
N ALA A 234 -23.01 36.40 18.56
CA ALA A 234 -22.98 37.80 18.94
C ALA A 234 -24.41 38.36 18.98
N THR A 235 -24.68 39.23 19.95
CA THR A 235 -26.00 39.86 20.13
C THR A 235 -25.82 41.34 20.43
N ILE A 236 -26.48 42.21 19.65
CA ILE A 236 -26.79 43.57 20.09
C ILE A 236 -28.15 43.57 20.75
N THR A 237 -28.23 43.90 22.04
CA THR A 237 -29.49 43.89 22.78
C THR A 237 -30.30 45.17 22.57
N THR A 238 -31.59 45.12 22.89
CA THR A 238 -32.48 46.30 22.98
C THR A 238 -32.03 47.35 24.01
N GLY A 239 -31.02 47.04 24.85
CA GLY A 239 -30.39 48.02 25.72
C GLY A 239 -29.53 49.06 24.97
N ALA A 240 -29.04 48.74 23.76
CA ALA A 240 -28.34 49.69 22.90
C ALA A 240 -29.32 50.71 22.32
N LYS A 241 -29.02 52.01 22.50
CA LYS A 241 -29.93 53.10 22.13
C LYS A 241 -29.31 54.04 21.12
N GLY A 242 -30.14 54.61 20.26
CA GLY A 242 -29.79 55.76 19.43
C GLY A 242 -29.40 56.96 20.28
N SER A 243 -28.75 57.96 19.68
CA SER A 243 -28.39 59.23 20.35
C SER A 243 -29.59 60.00 20.96
N LEU A 244 -30.82 59.64 20.58
CA LEU A 244 -32.08 60.21 21.08
C LEU A 244 -32.79 59.30 22.09
N GLY A 245 -32.10 58.27 22.60
CA GLY A 245 -32.60 57.35 23.63
C GLY A 245 -33.52 56.23 23.13
N ASN A 246 -33.78 56.15 21.82
CA ASN A 246 -34.62 55.12 21.23
C ASN A 246 -33.86 53.76 21.13
N PRO A 247 -34.36 52.66 21.73
CA PRO A 247 -33.71 51.35 21.67
C PRO A 247 -33.84 50.70 20.29
N LEU A 248 -33.09 49.62 20.03
CA LEU A 248 -33.43 48.68 18.94
C LEU A 248 -34.84 48.10 19.16
N GLU A 249 -35.53 47.72 18.07
CA GLU A 249 -36.86 47.10 18.15
C GLU A 249 -36.80 45.70 18.79
N ASN A 250 -35.80 44.90 18.42
CA ASN A 250 -35.54 43.57 18.93
C ASN A 250 -34.02 43.38 19.11
N ASP A 251 -33.63 42.40 19.92
CA ASP A 251 -32.23 41.95 19.98
C ASP A 251 -31.80 41.47 18.58
N TYR A 252 -30.66 41.96 18.10
CA TYR A 252 -30.09 41.53 16.83
C TYR A 252 -29.00 40.49 17.09
N THR A 253 -29.23 39.24 16.67
CA THR A 253 -28.31 38.12 16.90
C THR A 253 -27.77 37.58 15.59
N TRP A 254 -26.46 37.32 15.56
CA TRP A 254 -25.79 36.62 14.46
C TRP A 254 -24.76 35.65 15.02
N SER A 255 -24.36 34.68 14.21
CA SER A 255 -23.32 33.71 14.59
C SER A 255 -22.25 33.60 13.52
N PHE A 256 -21.10 33.07 13.91
CA PHE A 256 -20.02 32.72 13.00
C PHE A 256 -19.23 31.52 13.54
N THR A 257 -18.54 30.82 12.65
CA THR A 257 -17.70 29.67 12.98
C THR A 257 -16.25 29.97 12.64
N THR A 258 -15.38 29.83 13.63
CA THR A 258 -13.94 29.99 13.44
C THR A 258 -13.35 28.83 12.62
N GLY A 259 -12.26 29.11 11.90
CA GLY A 259 -11.55 28.07 11.14
C GLY A 259 -10.73 27.13 12.04
N ALA A 260 -10.43 25.93 11.54
CA ALA A 260 -9.36 25.08 12.08
C ALA A 260 -7.97 25.69 11.83
N LEU A 261 -6.99 25.39 12.69
CA LEU A 261 -5.60 25.79 12.49
C LEU A 261 -4.95 25.01 11.33
N PRO A 262 -4.00 25.61 10.59
CA PRO A 262 -3.20 24.87 9.62
C PRO A 262 -2.33 23.81 10.33
N MET A 263 -2.19 22.65 9.70
CA MET A 263 -1.39 21.52 10.18
C MET A 263 -0.60 20.92 9.02
N VAL A 264 0.61 20.43 9.27
CA VAL A 264 1.37 19.65 8.27
C VAL A 264 0.75 18.25 8.17
N ILE A 265 0.30 17.89 6.98
CA ILE A 265 -0.30 16.58 6.65
C ILE A 265 0.78 15.58 6.21
N SER A 266 1.74 16.03 5.40
CA SER A 266 2.79 15.17 4.89
C SER A 266 4.06 15.94 4.57
N THR A 267 5.18 15.23 4.55
CA THR A 267 6.49 15.75 4.20
C THR A 267 7.13 14.90 3.10
N ASP A 268 7.94 15.56 2.26
CA ASP A 268 8.78 14.89 1.28
C ASP A 268 10.18 15.55 1.27
N PRO A 269 11.25 14.89 1.73
CA PRO A 269 11.29 13.53 2.25
C PRO A 269 10.37 13.30 3.44
N GLY A 270 9.82 12.09 3.51
CA GLY A 270 9.05 11.65 4.67
C GLY A 270 9.91 11.64 5.94
N THR A 271 9.25 11.67 7.09
CA THR A 271 9.90 11.62 8.40
C THR A 271 10.81 10.39 8.52
N ASN A 272 12.07 10.64 8.89
CA ASN A 272 13.15 9.66 9.03
C ASN A 272 13.48 8.89 7.73
N ALA A 273 13.16 9.44 6.56
CA ALA A 273 13.55 8.85 5.29
C ALA A 273 15.08 8.70 5.21
N THR A 274 15.55 7.57 4.69
CA THR A 274 16.96 7.29 4.40
C THR A 274 17.18 7.21 2.89
N ASP A 275 18.45 7.20 2.47
CA ASP A 275 18.83 7.17 1.05
C ASP A 275 18.21 8.31 0.22
N VAL A 276 18.02 9.48 0.85
CA VAL A 276 17.47 10.65 0.19
C VAL A 276 18.46 11.20 -0.86
N PRO A 277 18.00 11.53 -2.09
CA PRO A 277 18.80 12.20 -3.12
C PRO A 277 19.44 13.50 -2.65
N LEU A 278 20.66 13.80 -3.09
CA LEU A 278 21.36 15.03 -2.67
C LEU A 278 20.73 16.30 -3.23
N ASN A 279 20.04 16.20 -4.37
CA ASN A 279 19.36 17.32 -5.02
C ASN A 279 17.87 17.40 -4.62
N LYS A 280 17.47 16.72 -3.55
CA LYS A 280 16.08 16.60 -3.15
C LYS A 280 15.50 17.96 -2.75
N LEU A 281 14.34 18.29 -3.34
CA LEU A 281 13.49 19.37 -2.86
C LEU A 281 12.76 18.92 -1.60
N ILE A 282 12.75 19.77 -0.58
CA ILE A 282 12.16 19.45 0.73
C ILE A 282 10.80 20.12 0.81
N LYS A 283 9.74 19.34 0.99
CA LYS A 283 8.35 19.79 0.90
C LYS A 283 7.58 19.47 2.16
N ALA A 284 6.64 20.35 2.49
CA ALA A 284 5.60 20.10 3.46
C ALA A 284 4.24 20.47 2.85
N THR A 285 3.29 19.56 2.96
CA THR A 285 1.90 19.75 2.54
C THR A 285 1.06 20.03 3.77
N PHE A 286 0.28 21.11 3.77
CA PHE A 286 -0.55 21.56 4.86
C PHE A 286 -2.03 21.22 4.66
N SER A 287 -2.80 21.28 5.74
CA SER A 287 -4.26 21.07 5.73
C SER A 287 -5.04 22.19 5.07
N LYS A 288 -4.40 23.34 4.82
CA LYS A 288 -4.99 24.54 4.23
C LYS A 288 -3.98 25.27 3.35
N ASP A 289 -4.49 26.15 2.50
CA ASP A 289 -3.66 27.09 1.75
C ASP A 289 -2.95 28.04 2.71
N MET A 290 -1.64 28.17 2.51
CA MET A 290 -0.76 28.93 3.39
C MET A 290 -0.47 30.31 2.83
N ASP A 291 -0.27 31.30 3.70
CA ASP A 291 0.18 32.63 3.31
C ASP A 291 1.68 32.58 2.95
N PRO A 292 2.06 32.77 1.66
CA PRO A 292 3.45 32.71 1.22
C PRO A 292 4.36 33.74 1.90
N LEU A 293 3.81 34.84 2.45
CA LEU A 293 4.59 35.86 3.15
C LEU A 293 5.05 35.43 4.54
N THR A 294 4.47 34.35 5.08
CA THR A 294 4.81 33.84 6.42
C THR A 294 5.68 32.58 6.38
N ILE A 295 5.74 31.89 5.24
CA ILE A 295 6.59 30.72 5.04
C ILE A 295 7.84 31.13 4.23
N LEU A 296 8.88 31.51 4.96
CA LEU A 296 10.15 32.02 4.45
C LEU A 296 11.30 31.10 4.90
N PRO A 297 12.53 31.24 4.38
CA PRO A 297 13.68 30.45 4.85
C PRO A 297 13.94 30.55 6.37
N GLU A 298 13.49 31.63 7.01
CA GLU A 298 13.58 31.84 8.46
C GLU A 298 12.51 31.07 9.25
N THR A 299 11.44 30.60 8.61
CA THR A 299 10.33 29.87 9.25
C THR A 299 10.17 28.44 8.74
N PHE A 300 10.71 28.09 7.57
CA PHE A 300 10.92 26.74 7.07
C PHE A 300 12.42 26.47 7.04
N ILE A 301 12.94 26.03 8.18
CA ILE A 301 14.37 25.94 8.45
C ILE A 301 14.84 24.51 8.20
N VAL A 302 15.85 24.34 7.35
CA VAL A 302 16.58 23.07 7.17
C VAL A 302 17.94 23.18 7.83
N LYS A 303 18.32 22.22 8.67
CA LYS A 303 19.61 22.19 9.38
C LYS A 303 20.36 20.89 9.15
N GLN A 304 21.69 21.00 9.15
CA GLN A 304 22.63 19.91 9.36
C GLN A 304 23.29 20.13 10.72
N GLY A 305 22.90 19.35 11.72
CA GLY A 305 23.30 19.61 13.10
C GLY A 305 22.92 21.03 13.53
N LEU A 306 23.92 21.88 13.80
CA LEU A 306 23.71 23.29 14.18
C LEU A 306 23.70 24.27 13.00
N ASN A 307 24.14 23.84 11.80
CA ASN A 307 24.26 24.70 10.64
C ASN A 307 22.94 24.80 9.88
N ILE A 308 22.48 26.02 9.58
CA ILE A 308 21.33 26.25 8.71
C ILE A 308 21.77 26.08 7.25
N ILE A 309 21.00 25.32 6.48
CA ILE A 309 21.24 25.11 5.06
C ILE A 309 20.63 26.28 4.28
N PRO A 310 21.38 26.98 3.44
CA PRO A 310 20.85 28.06 2.62
C PRO A 310 19.98 27.52 1.48
N GLY A 311 18.80 28.12 1.31
CA GLY A 311 17.82 27.75 0.28
C GLY A 311 16.76 28.80 0.10
N THR A 312 15.90 28.61 -0.89
CA THR A 312 14.71 29.42 -1.12
C THR A 312 13.45 28.63 -0.77
N VAL A 313 12.41 29.32 -0.31
CA VAL A 313 11.11 28.71 -0.05
C VAL A 313 10.10 29.27 -1.05
N THR A 314 9.35 28.38 -1.68
CA THR A 314 8.20 28.74 -2.52
C THR A 314 6.96 28.04 -1.98
N THR A 315 5.82 28.73 -2.02
CA THR A 315 4.54 28.20 -1.55
C THR A 315 3.54 28.27 -2.69
N LEU A 316 2.90 27.14 -2.99
CA LEU A 316 1.83 27.04 -3.98
C LEU A 316 0.63 26.33 -3.35
N GLY A 317 -0.45 27.07 -3.13
CA GLY A 317 -1.62 26.59 -2.39
C GLY A 317 -1.25 26.14 -0.99
N ASN A 318 -1.45 24.86 -0.70
CA ASN A 318 -1.16 24.23 0.58
C ASN A 318 0.22 23.55 0.65
N THR A 319 1.12 23.75 -0.32
CA THR A 319 2.44 23.10 -0.32
C THR A 319 3.55 24.12 -0.29
N ALA A 320 4.42 24.03 0.72
CA ALA A 320 5.68 24.77 0.77
C ALA A 320 6.83 23.86 0.31
N THR A 321 7.71 24.40 -0.53
CA THR A 321 8.88 23.72 -1.07
C THR A 321 10.13 24.53 -0.76
N PHE A 322 11.02 23.97 0.04
CA PHE A 322 12.38 24.46 0.25
C PHE A 322 13.30 23.87 -0.82
N THR A 323 14.02 24.73 -1.53
CA THR A 323 15.01 24.39 -2.55
C THR A 323 16.40 24.75 -2.03
N PRO A 324 17.25 23.77 -1.68
CA PRO A 324 18.63 24.02 -1.31
C PRO A 324 19.40 24.76 -2.43
N THR A 325 20.25 25.72 -2.05
CA THR A 325 21.09 26.46 -3.03
C THR A 325 22.20 25.60 -3.64
N ALA A 326 22.60 24.53 -2.95
CA ALA A 326 23.56 23.53 -3.41
C ALA A 326 23.05 22.14 -3.04
N ASN A 327 23.58 21.10 -3.70
CA ASN A 327 23.30 19.72 -3.33
C ASN A 327 23.65 19.48 -1.85
N LEU A 328 22.80 18.72 -1.17
CA LEU A 328 23.01 18.24 0.19
C LEU A 328 24.26 17.35 0.25
N MET A 329 24.92 17.28 1.40
CA MET A 329 26.03 16.37 1.63
C MET A 329 25.53 14.94 1.72
N ALA A 330 26.32 13.99 1.23
CA ALA A 330 25.98 12.57 1.28
C ALA A 330 26.14 12.00 2.70
N ASN A 331 25.41 10.92 3.00
CA ASN A 331 25.41 10.24 4.31
C ASN A 331 25.26 11.21 5.50
N THR A 332 24.37 12.17 5.36
CA THR A 332 24.22 13.28 6.31
C THR A 332 22.78 13.38 6.78
N GLU A 333 22.61 13.49 8.09
CA GLU A 333 21.31 13.74 8.71
C GLU A 333 20.95 15.23 8.63
N TYR A 334 19.73 15.49 8.19
CA TYR A 334 19.12 16.82 8.12
C TYR A 334 17.87 16.84 8.98
N THR A 335 17.71 17.91 9.74
CA THR A 335 16.48 18.21 10.50
C THR A 335 15.79 19.40 9.89
N VAL A 336 14.47 19.34 9.76
CA VAL A 336 13.65 20.42 9.25
C VAL A 336 12.69 20.87 10.33
N THR A 337 12.50 22.18 10.43
CA THR A 337 11.58 22.81 11.37
C THR A 337 10.73 23.82 10.63
N ILE A 338 9.41 23.66 10.72
CA ILE A 338 8.45 24.70 10.33
C ILE A 338 7.95 25.34 11.62
N LEU A 339 8.19 26.64 11.79
CA LEU A 339 7.81 27.35 13.01
C LEU A 339 6.30 27.56 13.11
N ALA A 340 5.74 27.50 14.32
CA ALA A 340 4.33 27.72 14.61
C ALA A 340 3.79 29.06 14.07
N GLY A 341 4.67 30.04 13.91
CA GLY A 341 4.33 31.38 13.43
C GLY A 341 3.89 31.47 11.96
N VAL A 342 4.06 30.42 11.16
CA VAL A 342 3.54 30.39 9.78
C VAL A 342 2.01 30.35 9.78
N LYS A 343 1.38 31.06 8.84
CA LYS A 343 -0.07 31.30 8.84
C LYS A 343 -0.76 30.79 7.59
N ASP A 344 -2.03 30.43 7.73
CA ASP A 344 -2.92 30.20 6.60
C ASP A 344 -3.30 31.51 5.90
N ALA A 345 -3.95 31.42 4.72
CA ALA A 345 -4.42 32.59 3.97
C ALA A 345 -5.44 33.48 4.73
N THR A 346 -5.99 33.00 5.85
CA THR A 346 -6.89 33.75 6.74
C THR A 346 -6.20 34.31 7.99
N GLY A 347 -4.88 34.14 8.09
CA GLY A 347 -4.04 34.67 9.15
C GLY A 347 -3.94 33.80 10.41
N ASN A 348 -4.46 32.57 10.41
CA ASN A 348 -4.35 31.67 11.57
C ASN A 348 -2.97 30.98 11.58
N PRO A 349 -2.22 31.03 12.70
CA PRO A 349 -0.91 30.38 12.80
C PRO A 349 -1.03 28.86 12.99
N MET A 350 0.04 28.11 12.77
CA MET A 350 0.13 26.72 13.24
C MET A 350 0.09 26.66 14.77
N ALA A 351 -0.41 25.55 15.31
CA ALA A 351 -0.51 25.37 16.77
C ALA A 351 0.86 25.21 17.45
N ASN A 352 1.77 24.48 16.82
CA ASN A 352 3.11 24.17 17.33
C ASN A 352 4.11 24.12 16.17
N ASP A 353 5.40 24.23 16.48
CA ASP A 353 6.45 23.94 15.53
C ASP A 353 6.32 22.49 15.04
N TYR A 354 6.56 22.27 13.74
CA TYR A 354 6.58 20.94 13.15
C TYR A 354 8.01 20.54 12.81
N LEU A 355 8.49 19.46 13.41
CA LEU A 355 9.86 18.97 13.26
C LEU A 355 9.87 17.58 12.61
N TRP A 356 10.75 17.39 11.64
CA TRP A 356 11.07 16.06 11.10
C TRP A 356 12.53 16.01 10.66
N GLY A 357 13.05 14.82 10.43
CA GLY A 357 14.39 14.64 9.88
C GLY A 357 14.42 13.68 8.70
N PHE A 358 15.53 13.67 7.97
CA PHE A 358 15.84 12.69 6.94
C PHE A 358 17.36 12.55 6.79
N THR A 359 17.82 11.44 6.20
CA THR A 359 19.24 11.16 5.96
C THR A 359 19.49 10.95 4.47
N THR A 360 20.46 11.69 3.92
CA THR A 360 20.90 11.51 2.53
C THR A 360 21.65 10.20 2.35
N GLY A 361 21.60 9.63 1.13
CA GLY A 361 22.21 8.33 0.86
C GLY A 361 23.73 8.30 0.94
N VAL A 362 24.27 7.10 1.15
CA VAL A 362 25.71 6.85 1.05
C VAL A 362 26.17 6.91 -0.42
N PRO A 363 27.33 7.50 -0.75
CA PRO A 363 27.85 7.46 -2.11
C PRO A 363 28.06 6.02 -2.61
N PRO A 364 27.82 5.72 -3.91
CA PRO A 364 28.23 4.46 -4.50
C PRO A 364 29.76 4.31 -4.47
N VAL A 365 30.25 3.08 -4.31
CA VAL A 365 31.68 2.74 -4.37
C VAL A 365 31.90 1.59 -5.35
N VAL A 366 33.07 1.54 -6.00
CA VAL A 366 33.49 0.38 -6.80
C VAL A 366 34.00 -0.71 -5.84
N ILE A 367 33.36 -1.87 -5.87
CA ILE A 367 33.65 -3.01 -4.98
C ILE A 367 34.62 -4.01 -5.62
N SER A 368 34.64 -4.12 -6.94
CA SER A 368 35.55 -5.00 -7.68
C SER A 368 35.74 -4.53 -9.11
N THR A 369 36.88 -4.89 -9.69
CA THR A 369 37.25 -4.63 -11.08
C THR A 369 37.75 -5.91 -11.74
N ASP A 370 37.55 -6.03 -13.05
CA ASP A 370 38.16 -7.07 -13.88
C ASP A 370 38.63 -6.43 -15.21
N PRO A 371 39.93 -6.35 -15.51
CA PRO A 371 41.05 -6.85 -14.71
C PRO A 371 41.11 -6.23 -13.30
N VAL A 372 41.63 -7.00 -12.35
CA VAL A 372 41.92 -6.48 -11.01
C VAL A 372 43.05 -5.45 -11.07
N ASN A 373 43.15 -4.57 -10.07
CA ASN A 373 44.18 -3.54 -10.07
C ASN A 373 45.60 -4.15 -10.09
N ASN A 374 46.41 -3.69 -11.04
CA ASN A 374 47.75 -4.17 -11.38
C ASN A 374 47.81 -5.62 -11.89
N GLU A 375 46.72 -6.17 -12.43
CA GLU A 375 46.77 -7.47 -13.12
C GLU A 375 47.75 -7.42 -14.29
N ALA A 376 48.63 -8.44 -14.38
CA ALA A 376 49.58 -8.63 -15.47
C ALA A 376 49.06 -9.69 -16.44
N ASP A 377 49.68 -9.77 -17.62
CA ASP A 377 49.36 -10.76 -18.66
C ASP A 377 47.88 -10.80 -19.09
N VAL A 378 47.22 -9.63 -19.05
CA VAL A 378 45.83 -9.51 -19.51
C VAL A 378 45.76 -9.75 -21.01
N PHE A 379 44.91 -10.68 -21.44
CA PHE A 379 44.73 -10.98 -22.86
C PHE A 379 44.16 -9.78 -23.63
N LEU A 380 44.48 -9.70 -24.93
CA LEU A 380 44.30 -8.47 -25.71
C LEU A 380 42.83 -8.12 -25.99
N GLU A 381 41.91 -9.07 -25.90
CA GLU A 381 40.47 -8.89 -26.12
C GLU A 381 39.66 -8.68 -24.83
N LYS A 382 40.37 -8.46 -23.70
CA LYS A 382 39.74 -8.33 -22.40
C LYS A 382 38.67 -7.24 -22.41
N LYS A 383 37.53 -7.55 -21.82
CA LYS A 383 36.48 -6.55 -21.53
C LYS A 383 36.74 -6.06 -20.12
N VAL A 384 36.79 -4.75 -19.93
CA VAL A 384 37.13 -4.13 -18.66
C VAL A 384 35.84 -3.84 -17.90
N THR A 385 35.73 -4.26 -16.65
CA THR A 385 34.52 -4.13 -15.84
C THR A 385 34.79 -3.51 -14.47
N ALA A 386 33.76 -2.87 -13.94
CA ALA A 386 33.72 -2.33 -12.58
C ALA A 386 32.34 -2.61 -11.97
N THR A 387 32.31 -3.26 -10.82
CA THR A 387 31.07 -3.54 -10.07
C THR A 387 30.93 -2.53 -8.93
N PHE A 388 29.73 -2.00 -8.76
CA PHE A 388 29.41 -0.99 -7.74
C PHE A 388 28.70 -1.62 -6.53
N SER A 389 28.80 -0.95 -5.38
CA SER A 389 28.12 -1.33 -4.12
C SER A 389 26.59 -1.26 -4.18
N LYS A 390 26.04 -0.59 -5.19
CA LYS A 390 24.61 -0.41 -5.40
C LYS A 390 24.32 -0.19 -6.88
N VAL A 391 23.04 -0.21 -7.25
CA VAL A 391 22.59 0.07 -8.62
C VAL A 391 22.86 1.54 -8.97
N MET A 392 23.59 1.76 -10.06
CA MET A 392 23.90 3.06 -10.64
C MET A 392 22.79 3.55 -11.58
N ASN A 393 22.72 4.86 -11.83
CA ASN A 393 21.89 5.42 -12.91
C ASN A 393 22.55 5.10 -14.25
N PRO A 394 21.93 4.26 -15.11
CA PRO A 394 22.54 3.81 -16.37
C PRO A 394 22.91 4.96 -17.31
N SER A 395 22.17 6.07 -17.30
CA SER A 395 22.46 7.23 -18.17
C SER A 395 23.79 7.92 -17.82
N THR A 396 24.25 7.78 -16.57
CA THR A 396 25.51 8.37 -16.10
C THR A 396 26.70 7.43 -16.25
N ILE A 397 26.48 6.18 -16.66
CA ILE A 397 27.54 5.20 -16.95
C ILE A 397 27.74 5.14 -18.46
N ASN A 398 28.71 5.90 -18.95
CA ASN A 398 28.94 6.08 -20.39
C ASN A 398 30.43 6.31 -20.67
N SER A 399 30.78 6.60 -21.92
CA SER A 399 32.17 6.78 -22.37
C SER A 399 32.90 7.97 -21.76
N THR A 400 32.20 8.91 -21.10
CA THR A 400 32.84 10.01 -20.37
C THR A 400 33.12 9.65 -18.91
N THR A 401 32.39 8.69 -18.35
CA THR A 401 32.47 8.31 -16.95
C THR A 401 33.16 6.97 -16.70
N PHE A 402 33.27 6.11 -17.72
CA PHE A 402 34.14 4.92 -17.72
C PHE A 402 35.16 5.04 -18.85
N LEU A 403 36.37 5.44 -18.49
CA LEU A 403 37.48 5.69 -19.41
C LEU A 403 38.50 4.56 -19.32
N VAL A 404 39.05 4.13 -20.45
CA VAL A 404 40.23 3.26 -20.53
C VAL A 404 41.27 3.97 -21.39
N LYS A 405 42.50 4.12 -20.87
CA LYS A 405 43.59 4.84 -21.51
C LYS A 405 44.86 4.01 -21.59
N LYS A 406 45.65 4.21 -22.65
CA LYS A 406 47.06 3.81 -22.73
C LYS A 406 47.91 5.08 -22.68
N GLY A 407 48.61 5.31 -21.58
CA GLY A 407 49.24 6.61 -21.32
C GLY A 407 48.18 7.71 -21.32
N THR A 408 48.31 8.70 -22.21
CA THR A 408 47.33 9.80 -22.36
C THR A 408 46.24 9.51 -23.39
N THR A 409 46.37 8.46 -24.19
CA THR A 409 45.45 8.15 -25.30
C THR A 409 44.24 7.37 -24.80
N VAL A 410 43.03 7.88 -25.06
CA VAL A 410 41.77 7.18 -24.77
C VAL A 410 41.58 6.04 -25.77
N ILE A 411 41.26 4.86 -25.26
CA ILE A 411 40.91 3.70 -26.07
C ILE A 411 39.43 3.77 -26.45
N THR A 412 39.14 3.57 -27.72
CA THR A 412 37.77 3.58 -28.22
C THR A 412 37.07 2.26 -27.95
N GLY A 413 35.79 2.35 -27.58
CA GLY A 413 34.97 1.19 -27.24
C GLY A 413 33.56 1.61 -26.88
N THR A 414 32.73 0.64 -26.52
CA THR A 414 31.38 0.87 -25.98
C THR A 414 31.36 0.64 -24.48
N VAL A 415 30.54 1.42 -23.78
CA VAL A 415 30.24 1.23 -22.37
C VAL A 415 28.81 0.72 -22.26
N SER A 416 28.64 -0.40 -21.56
CA SER A 416 27.33 -0.92 -21.17
C SER A 416 27.24 -1.07 -19.65
N TYR A 417 26.01 -1.11 -19.14
CA TYR A 417 25.73 -1.24 -17.72
C TYR A 417 24.58 -2.23 -17.51
N THR A 418 24.77 -3.21 -16.63
CA THR A 418 23.75 -4.22 -16.32
C THR A 418 23.85 -4.65 -14.86
N GLY A 419 22.72 -4.68 -14.16
CA GLY A 419 22.67 -4.94 -12.71
C GLY A 419 23.42 -3.85 -11.93
N SER A 420 24.56 -4.21 -11.35
CA SER A 420 25.49 -3.33 -10.64
C SER A 420 26.87 -3.21 -11.33
N THR A 421 27.02 -3.67 -12.57
CA THR A 421 28.32 -3.76 -13.25
C THR A 421 28.35 -2.93 -14.52
N ALA A 422 29.33 -2.01 -14.60
CA ALA A 422 29.71 -1.34 -15.83
C ALA A 422 30.74 -2.15 -16.59
N LYS A 423 30.67 -2.11 -17.92
CA LYS A 423 31.54 -2.87 -18.81
C LYS A 423 31.96 -2.03 -20.00
N PHE A 424 33.26 -1.86 -20.16
CA PHE A 424 33.90 -1.31 -21.34
C PHE A 424 34.31 -2.45 -22.27
N THR A 425 33.83 -2.39 -23.52
CA THR A 425 34.21 -3.33 -24.60
C THR A 425 35.00 -2.55 -25.65
N PRO A 426 36.31 -2.80 -25.81
CA PRO A 426 37.11 -2.10 -26.81
C PRO A 426 36.66 -2.47 -28.23
N PHE A 427 36.79 -1.55 -29.19
CA PHE A 427 36.46 -1.83 -30.60
C PHE A 427 37.52 -2.67 -31.31
N GLY A 428 38.75 -2.68 -30.80
CA GLY A 428 39.84 -3.49 -31.29
C GLY A 428 40.71 -3.97 -30.14
N ASN A 429 41.57 -4.95 -30.43
CA ASN A 429 42.41 -5.57 -29.42
C ASN A 429 43.34 -4.54 -28.78
N PHE A 430 43.55 -4.66 -27.47
CA PHE A 430 44.58 -3.91 -26.77
C PHE A 430 45.95 -4.24 -27.37
N VAL A 431 46.87 -3.27 -27.29
CA VAL A 431 48.24 -3.44 -27.75
C VAL A 431 48.96 -4.37 -26.78
N PRO A 432 49.75 -5.35 -27.25
CA PRO A 432 50.55 -6.22 -26.38
C PRO A 432 51.49 -5.45 -25.46
N ASN A 433 51.81 -6.06 -24.32
CA ASN A 433 52.85 -5.61 -23.39
C ASN A 433 52.75 -4.12 -23.03
N SER A 434 51.52 -3.67 -22.79
CA SER A 434 51.18 -2.25 -22.62
C SER A 434 50.40 -2.05 -21.33
N LEU A 435 50.80 -1.02 -20.57
CA LEU A 435 50.06 -0.57 -19.39
C LEU A 435 48.83 0.23 -19.81
N TYR A 436 47.68 -0.16 -19.27
CA TYR A 436 46.41 0.53 -19.40
C TYR A 436 45.93 1.02 -18.04
N THR A 437 45.28 2.18 -18.05
CA THR A 437 44.63 2.79 -16.89
C THR A 437 43.15 2.89 -17.18
N ALA A 438 42.33 2.27 -16.34
CA ALA A 438 40.89 2.42 -16.35
C ALA A 438 40.44 3.35 -15.22
N THR A 439 39.38 4.11 -15.46
CA THR A 439 38.87 5.11 -14.53
C THR A 439 37.35 5.14 -14.55
N ILE A 440 36.73 4.99 -13.38
CA ILE A 440 35.36 5.48 -13.17
C ILE A 440 35.46 6.88 -12.58
N THR A 441 34.87 7.88 -13.24
CA THR A 441 34.91 9.27 -12.77
C THR A 441 33.78 9.58 -11.79
N THR A 442 33.91 10.66 -11.02
CA THR A 442 32.83 11.25 -10.20
C THR A 442 31.57 11.66 -10.97
N GLY A 443 31.59 11.64 -12.32
CA GLY A 443 30.38 11.78 -13.13
C GLY A 443 29.43 10.58 -13.06
N ALA A 444 29.91 9.40 -12.63
CA ALA A 444 29.09 8.21 -12.42
C ALA A 444 28.24 8.37 -11.14
N LYS A 445 26.92 8.30 -11.26
CA LYS A 445 25.96 8.54 -10.17
C LYS A 445 25.01 7.36 -9.96
N ASP A 446 24.51 7.21 -8.74
CA ASP A 446 23.42 6.28 -8.47
C ASP A 446 22.04 6.83 -8.90
N ALA A 447 21.00 6.02 -8.70
CA ALA A 447 19.62 6.42 -9.03
C ALA A 447 19.14 7.65 -8.23
N ALA A 448 19.70 7.89 -7.05
CA ALA A 448 19.44 9.05 -6.21
C ALA A 448 20.35 10.26 -6.56
N GLY A 449 21.15 10.15 -7.62
CA GLY A 449 22.03 11.21 -8.08
C GLY A 449 23.31 11.39 -7.25
N ASN A 450 23.60 10.48 -6.32
CA ASN A 450 24.85 10.50 -5.55
C ASN A 450 26.02 10.10 -6.47
N PRO A 451 27.05 10.95 -6.67
CA PRO A 451 28.25 10.56 -7.40
C PRO A 451 29.10 9.59 -6.59
N ILE A 452 29.95 8.80 -7.27
CA ILE A 452 31.07 8.16 -6.55
C ILE A 452 31.94 9.24 -5.89
N ALA A 453 32.49 8.97 -4.71
CA ALA A 453 33.12 10.02 -3.89
C ALA A 453 34.39 10.62 -4.53
N ASN A 454 35.20 9.79 -5.19
CA ASN A 454 36.40 10.17 -5.92
C ASN A 454 36.50 9.34 -7.19
N ASP A 455 37.27 9.80 -8.17
CA ASP A 455 37.61 8.99 -9.35
C ASP A 455 38.26 7.68 -8.89
N TYR A 456 37.70 6.56 -9.32
CA TYR A 456 38.23 5.23 -9.04
C TYR A 456 39.15 4.80 -10.18
N VAL A 457 40.44 4.75 -9.92
CA VAL A 457 41.49 4.47 -10.91
C VAL A 457 42.14 3.13 -10.64
N TRP A 458 42.29 2.30 -11.67
CA TRP A 458 43.04 1.06 -11.59
C TRP A 458 43.82 0.81 -12.88
N ASN A 459 44.90 0.04 -12.77
CA ASN A 459 45.77 -0.28 -13.89
C ASN A 459 45.74 -1.77 -14.22
N PHE A 460 46.09 -2.11 -15.45
CA PHE A 460 46.36 -3.48 -15.87
C PHE A 460 47.37 -3.50 -17.01
N THR A 461 48.16 -4.57 -17.12
CA THR A 461 49.17 -4.73 -18.18
C THR A 461 48.78 -5.89 -19.08
N THR A 462 48.74 -5.64 -20.39
CA THR A 462 48.45 -6.70 -21.36
C THR A 462 49.62 -7.64 -21.56
N GLY A 463 49.34 -8.91 -21.81
CA GLY A 463 50.34 -9.93 -22.11
C GLY A 463 51.04 -9.76 -23.46
N ASN A 464 52.00 -10.64 -23.74
CA ASN A 464 52.82 -10.62 -24.94
C ASN A 464 52.15 -11.43 -26.08
N LEU A 465 51.94 -10.80 -27.25
CA LEU A 465 51.26 -11.34 -28.44
C LEU A 465 49.84 -11.88 -28.20
N ALA A 466 49.06 -12.03 -29.28
CA ALA A 466 47.83 -12.80 -29.22
C ALA A 466 48.22 -14.22 -28.81
N ASP A 467 47.62 -14.74 -27.76
CA ASP A 467 47.74 -16.15 -27.43
C ASP A 467 47.20 -16.95 -28.61
N VAL A 468 48.06 -17.77 -29.22
CA VAL A 468 47.77 -18.64 -30.38
C VAL A 468 47.90 -20.11 -30.00
N VAL A 469 48.15 -20.41 -28.72
CA VAL A 469 48.19 -21.78 -28.25
C VAL A 469 46.76 -22.30 -28.22
N LEU A 470 46.52 -23.42 -28.91
CA LEU A 470 45.19 -24.01 -28.96
C LEU A 470 44.95 -24.85 -27.69
N PRO A 471 43.76 -24.76 -27.07
CA PRO A 471 43.43 -25.60 -25.94
C PRO A 471 43.37 -27.08 -26.36
N ARG A 472 43.80 -27.95 -25.44
CA ARG A 472 43.80 -29.42 -25.60
C ARG A 472 43.13 -30.07 -24.39
N ILE A 473 42.55 -31.24 -24.59
CA ILE A 473 42.07 -32.08 -23.47
C ILE A 473 43.24 -32.92 -22.98
N ILE A 474 43.56 -32.78 -21.69
CA ILE A 474 44.63 -33.52 -20.99
C ILE A 474 44.13 -34.88 -20.51
N SER A 475 42.92 -34.92 -19.92
CA SER A 475 42.33 -36.16 -19.43
C SER A 475 40.81 -36.08 -19.34
N THR A 476 40.15 -37.24 -19.37
CA THR A 476 38.71 -37.39 -19.12
C THR A 476 38.46 -38.40 -18.02
N ASP A 477 37.40 -38.22 -17.26
CA ASP A 477 36.88 -39.21 -16.32
C ASP A 477 35.35 -39.31 -16.49
N PRO A 478 34.78 -40.45 -16.90
CA PRO A 478 35.46 -41.70 -17.21
C PRO A 478 36.47 -41.58 -18.35
N ILE A 479 37.55 -42.38 -18.27
CA ILE A 479 38.48 -42.54 -19.38
C ILE A 479 37.77 -43.18 -20.58
N ASN A 480 38.28 -42.97 -21.78
CA ASN A 480 37.71 -43.58 -22.99
C ASN A 480 37.66 -45.11 -22.87
N LEU A 481 36.52 -45.69 -23.24
CA LEU A 481 36.19 -47.11 -23.15
C LEU A 481 36.17 -47.69 -21.73
N ALA A 482 36.06 -46.85 -20.68
CA ALA A 482 35.88 -47.35 -19.33
C ALA A 482 34.62 -48.21 -19.22
N THR A 483 34.73 -49.39 -18.60
CA THR A 483 33.60 -50.26 -18.24
C THR A 483 33.33 -50.19 -16.75
N ASN A 484 32.20 -50.74 -16.31
CA ASN A 484 31.80 -50.79 -14.90
C ASN A 484 31.71 -49.41 -14.22
N VAL A 485 31.36 -48.38 -15.00
CA VAL A 485 31.22 -47.02 -14.47
C VAL A 485 30.01 -46.93 -13.53
N PRO A 486 30.14 -46.35 -12.31
CA PRO A 486 29.03 -46.13 -11.40
C PRO A 486 27.85 -45.39 -12.06
N LEU A 487 26.62 -45.73 -11.66
CA LEU A 487 25.43 -45.11 -12.26
C LEU A 487 25.28 -43.62 -11.91
N ASN A 488 25.84 -43.19 -10.77
CA ASN A 488 25.87 -41.80 -10.33
C ASN A 488 27.12 -41.03 -10.78
N LYS A 489 27.78 -41.49 -11.85
CA LYS A 489 29.05 -40.92 -12.28
C LYS A 489 28.89 -39.53 -12.87
N THR A 490 29.64 -38.58 -12.34
CA THR A 490 29.93 -37.29 -12.97
C THR A 490 31.01 -37.45 -14.02
N VAL A 491 30.85 -36.76 -15.15
CA VAL A 491 31.82 -36.76 -16.25
C VAL A 491 32.68 -35.51 -16.17
N THR A 492 34.00 -35.64 -16.21
CA THR A 492 34.93 -34.50 -16.15
C THR A 492 35.92 -34.49 -17.30
N VAL A 493 36.37 -33.29 -17.64
CA VAL A 493 37.38 -33.01 -18.67
C VAL A 493 38.37 -32.00 -18.11
N LEU A 494 39.66 -32.33 -18.13
CA LEU A 494 40.75 -31.43 -17.80
C LEU A 494 41.35 -30.85 -19.09
N PHE A 495 41.41 -29.52 -19.21
CA PHE A 495 42.01 -28.81 -20.35
C PHE A 495 43.48 -28.46 -20.09
N SER A 496 44.24 -28.11 -21.15
CA SER A 496 45.65 -27.69 -21.07
C SER A 496 45.84 -26.26 -20.59
N GLU A 497 44.78 -25.47 -20.58
CA GLU A 497 44.76 -24.07 -20.17
C GLU A 497 43.36 -23.63 -19.70
N LEU A 498 43.24 -22.36 -19.29
CA LEU A 498 41.98 -21.77 -18.86
C LEU A 498 41.06 -21.53 -20.08
N MET A 499 39.86 -22.09 -19.99
CA MET A 499 38.80 -21.97 -20.99
C MET A 499 37.89 -20.78 -20.67
N ASN A 500 37.30 -20.18 -21.70
CA ASN A 500 36.21 -19.22 -21.54
C ASN A 500 34.95 -19.94 -21.04
N PRO A 501 34.51 -19.70 -19.78
CA PRO A 501 33.40 -20.45 -19.18
C PRO A 501 32.09 -20.34 -19.95
N LEU A 502 31.87 -19.23 -20.68
CA LEU A 502 30.66 -19.02 -21.48
C LEU A 502 30.59 -19.95 -22.71
N THR A 503 31.74 -20.45 -23.15
CA THR A 503 31.83 -21.37 -24.29
C THR A 503 31.77 -22.84 -23.90
N ILE A 504 31.74 -23.16 -22.60
CA ILE A 504 31.56 -24.52 -22.06
C ILE A 504 30.11 -24.67 -21.59
N ASN A 505 29.25 -25.18 -22.47
CA ASN A 505 27.81 -25.25 -22.23
C ASN A 505 27.18 -26.47 -22.91
N ALA A 506 25.85 -26.60 -22.82
CA ALA A 506 25.13 -27.78 -23.30
C ALA A 506 25.21 -28.02 -24.82
N THR A 507 25.74 -27.07 -25.60
CA THR A 507 26.00 -27.25 -27.04
C THR A 507 27.43 -27.69 -27.35
N THR A 508 28.37 -27.39 -26.46
CA THR A 508 29.81 -27.64 -26.66
C THR A 508 30.35 -28.77 -25.79
N PHE A 509 29.66 -29.17 -24.72
CA PHE A 509 29.96 -30.33 -23.90
C PHE A 509 28.69 -31.17 -23.69
N THR A 510 28.61 -32.31 -24.38
CA THR A 510 27.39 -33.14 -24.44
C THR A 510 27.65 -34.57 -23.97
N LEU A 511 26.70 -35.14 -23.23
CA LEU A 511 26.60 -36.55 -22.89
C LEU A 511 25.38 -37.16 -23.61
N LYS A 512 25.55 -38.29 -24.30
CA LYS A 512 24.50 -38.94 -25.10
C LYS A 512 24.37 -40.43 -24.83
N GLN A 513 23.13 -40.91 -24.89
CA GLN A 513 22.78 -42.31 -25.01
C GLN A 513 22.30 -42.57 -26.44
N GLY A 514 23.16 -43.18 -27.27
CA GLY A 514 22.89 -43.25 -28.71
C GLY A 514 22.74 -41.85 -29.31
N ALA A 515 21.57 -41.55 -29.89
CA ALA A 515 21.27 -40.23 -30.45
C ALA A 515 20.71 -39.22 -29.42
N ALA A 516 20.18 -39.71 -28.29
CA ALA A 516 19.51 -38.88 -27.29
C ALA A 516 20.52 -38.18 -26.38
N ILE A 517 20.28 -36.90 -26.07
CA ILE A 517 21.06 -36.15 -25.07
C ILE A 517 20.59 -36.56 -23.67
N VAL A 518 21.53 -36.90 -22.81
CA VAL A 518 21.28 -37.12 -21.37
C VAL A 518 21.24 -35.75 -20.70
N PRO A 519 20.16 -35.37 -20.00
CA PRO A 519 20.13 -34.09 -19.29
C PRO A 519 21.16 -34.04 -18.14
N GLY A 520 21.81 -32.89 -17.97
CA GLY A 520 22.79 -32.67 -16.92
C GLY A 520 23.18 -31.21 -16.74
N ASN A 521 23.79 -30.92 -15.60
CA ASN A 521 24.31 -29.61 -15.25
C ASN A 521 25.80 -29.53 -15.62
N ILE A 522 26.21 -28.39 -16.21
CA ILE A 522 27.61 -28.16 -16.58
C ILE A 522 28.19 -27.10 -15.65
N THR A 523 29.36 -27.39 -15.10
CA THR A 523 30.16 -26.45 -14.31
C THR A 523 31.58 -26.40 -14.83
N TYR A 524 32.27 -25.28 -14.60
CA TYR A 524 33.66 -25.07 -14.98
C TYR A 524 34.41 -24.41 -13.82
N ASN A 525 35.50 -25.02 -13.37
CA ASN A 525 36.33 -24.50 -12.29
C ASN A 525 37.82 -24.78 -12.56
N GLY A 526 38.65 -23.73 -12.47
CA GLY A 526 40.06 -23.82 -12.86
C GLY A 526 40.19 -24.22 -14.33
N MET A 527 40.77 -25.39 -14.59
CA MET A 527 40.95 -25.96 -15.93
C MET A 527 40.03 -27.16 -16.19
N THR A 528 39.05 -27.41 -15.31
CA THR A 528 38.21 -28.62 -15.34
C THR A 528 36.76 -28.26 -15.64
N ALA A 529 36.18 -28.89 -16.67
CA ALA A 529 34.74 -28.90 -16.91
C ALA A 529 34.12 -30.18 -16.35
N THR A 530 32.95 -30.05 -15.71
CA THR A 530 32.19 -31.15 -15.12
C THR A 530 30.78 -31.17 -15.69
N TYR A 531 30.33 -32.33 -16.15
CA TYR A 531 28.97 -32.65 -16.56
C TYR A 531 28.35 -33.59 -15.53
N ASP A 532 27.33 -33.13 -14.83
CA ASP A 532 26.64 -33.87 -13.77
C ASP A 532 25.23 -34.25 -14.25
N PRO A 533 24.99 -35.52 -14.65
CA PRO A 533 23.68 -35.97 -15.11
C PRO A 533 22.60 -35.74 -14.05
N THR A 534 21.43 -35.21 -14.43
CA THR A 534 20.36 -34.92 -13.45
C THR A 534 19.67 -36.16 -12.90
N ALA A 535 19.94 -37.33 -13.49
CA ALA A 535 19.48 -38.63 -13.02
C ALA A 535 20.61 -39.66 -13.15
N ASN A 536 20.56 -40.72 -12.34
CA ASN A 536 21.47 -41.85 -12.48
C ASN A 536 21.42 -42.40 -13.90
N LEU A 537 22.60 -42.68 -14.45
CA LEU A 537 22.77 -43.34 -15.73
C LEU A 537 22.18 -44.77 -15.68
N LEU A 538 21.68 -45.23 -16.81
CA LEU A 538 21.14 -46.57 -16.96
C LEU A 538 22.27 -47.58 -16.86
N SER A 539 22.03 -48.73 -16.23
CA SER A 539 23.00 -49.82 -16.12
C SER A 539 23.28 -50.49 -17.46
N GLY A 540 24.48 -51.06 -17.60
CA GLY A 540 24.94 -51.78 -18.80
C GLY A 540 24.89 -50.94 -20.09
N THR A 541 24.83 -49.61 -19.97
CA THR A 541 24.54 -48.71 -21.09
C THR A 541 25.82 -47.98 -21.49
N THR A 542 26.08 -47.95 -22.80
CA THR A 542 27.19 -47.18 -23.36
C THR A 542 26.75 -45.75 -23.62
N TYR A 543 27.49 -44.80 -23.05
CA TYR A 543 27.32 -43.38 -23.22
C TYR A 543 28.45 -42.79 -24.06
N THR A 544 28.12 -41.80 -24.87
CA THR A 544 29.06 -41.05 -25.70
C THR A 544 29.16 -39.62 -25.18
N VAL A 545 30.37 -39.17 -24.93
CA VAL A 545 30.65 -37.79 -24.54
C VAL A 545 31.36 -37.08 -25.67
N LYS A 546 31.02 -35.81 -25.89
CA LYS A 546 31.63 -34.97 -26.92
C LYS A 546 31.90 -33.56 -26.39
N VAL A 547 33.13 -33.09 -26.58
CA VAL A 547 33.49 -31.67 -26.47
C VAL A 547 33.79 -31.13 -27.86
N THR A 548 33.15 -30.05 -28.27
CA THR A 548 33.26 -29.52 -29.65
C THR A 548 34.29 -28.41 -29.78
N ILE A 549 34.68 -28.08 -31.01
CA ILE A 549 35.49 -26.89 -31.34
C ILE A 549 34.81 -25.55 -30.96
N GLY A 550 33.55 -25.57 -30.52
CA GLY A 550 32.90 -24.39 -29.95
C GLY A 550 33.44 -24.01 -28.57
N ALA A 551 34.11 -24.94 -27.87
CA ALA A 551 34.83 -24.66 -26.62
C ALA A 551 36.13 -23.90 -26.92
N LYS A 552 36.26 -22.70 -26.35
CA LYS A 552 37.39 -21.79 -26.60
C LYS A 552 38.11 -21.37 -25.33
N ASP A 553 39.38 -21.06 -25.44
CA ASP A 553 40.16 -20.43 -24.38
C ASP A 553 39.74 -18.97 -24.13
N LEU A 554 40.40 -18.31 -23.16
CA LEU A 554 40.15 -16.91 -22.85
C LEU A 554 40.58 -15.94 -23.98
N ALA A 555 41.50 -16.36 -24.84
CA ALA A 555 41.97 -15.62 -26.01
C ALA A 555 41.13 -15.86 -27.27
N GLY A 556 40.16 -16.77 -27.20
CA GLY A 556 39.25 -17.10 -28.29
C GLY A 556 39.70 -18.24 -29.21
N ASN A 557 40.82 -18.91 -28.91
CA ASN A 557 41.26 -20.06 -29.70
C ASN A 557 40.39 -21.28 -29.37
N ALA A 558 40.01 -22.03 -30.40
CA ALA A 558 39.17 -23.23 -30.28
C ALA A 558 40.00 -24.49 -30.05
N LEU A 559 39.37 -25.56 -29.54
CA LEU A 559 39.97 -26.90 -29.65
C LEU A 559 40.34 -27.20 -31.11
N ILE A 560 41.45 -27.92 -31.31
CA ILE A 560 41.93 -28.29 -32.65
C ILE A 560 40.93 -29.15 -33.43
N ALA A 561 40.14 -29.96 -32.73
CA ALA A 561 39.09 -30.80 -33.28
C ALA A 561 38.07 -31.18 -32.18
N ASP A 562 36.90 -31.65 -32.59
CA ASP A 562 35.94 -32.26 -31.67
C ASP A 562 36.57 -33.47 -30.97
N TYR A 563 36.44 -33.56 -29.65
CA TYR A 563 36.92 -34.68 -28.86
C TYR A 563 35.75 -35.54 -28.41
N THR A 564 35.70 -36.79 -28.87
CA THR A 564 34.60 -37.73 -28.58
C THR A 564 35.16 -39.00 -27.94
N TRP A 565 34.53 -39.47 -26.87
CA TRP A 565 34.86 -40.73 -26.22
C TRP A 565 33.61 -41.43 -25.72
N THR A 566 33.71 -42.72 -25.38
CA THR A 566 32.60 -43.48 -24.81
C THR A 566 32.99 -44.12 -23.49
N PHE A 567 31.98 -44.48 -22.69
CA PHE A 567 32.14 -45.32 -21.51
C PHE A 567 30.87 -46.16 -21.31
N THR A 568 30.98 -47.27 -20.59
CA THR A 568 29.89 -48.19 -20.30
C THR A 568 29.69 -48.29 -18.78
N THR A 569 28.47 -48.03 -18.34
CA THR A 569 28.08 -48.16 -16.93
C THR A 569 28.07 -49.61 -16.46
N LEU A 570 28.18 -49.80 -15.14
CA LEU A 570 28.08 -51.12 -14.52
C LEU A 570 26.82 -51.85 -14.96
N ALA A 571 26.98 -53.15 -15.21
CA ALA A 571 25.87 -54.03 -15.56
C ALA A 571 24.84 -54.07 -14.41
N PRO A 572 23.55 -54.27 -14.71
CA PRO A 572 22.55 -54.43 -13.67
C PRO A 572 22.91 -55.60 -12.75
N ALA A 573 22.87 -55.38 -11.42
CA ALA A 573 22.80 -56.50 -10.49
C ALA A 573 21.50 -57.26 -10.76
N GLY A 574 21.57 -58.59 -10.85
CA GLY A 574 20.37 -59.42 -11.00
C GLY A 574 19.39 -59.20 -9.84
N PRO A 575 18.13 -59.63 -9.97
CA PRO A 575 17.15 -59.47 -8.90
C PRO A 575 17.53 -60.29 -7.66
N GLY A 576 16.87 -60.07 -6.51
CA GLY A 576 17.06 -60.93 -5.35
C GLY A 576 16.92 -62.42 -5.70
N THR A 577 17.70 -63.28 -5.04
CA THR A 577 17.60 -64.73 -5.23
C THR A 577 16.25 -65.26 -4.76
N ILE A 578 15.77 -66.36 -5.36
CA ILE A 578 14.57 -67.06 -4.91
C ILE A 578 14.98 -68.07 -3.84
N ASP A 579 14.38 -67.99 -2.65
CA ASP A 579 14.66 -68.92 -1.55
C ASP A 579 13.87 -70.23 -1.71
N LEU A 580 14.58 -71.31 -2.03
CA LEU A 580 13.98 -72.64 -2.19
C LEU A 580 13.65 -73.34 -0.86
N ARG A 581 14.15 -72.82 0.27
CA ARG A 581 13.95 -73.43 1.61
C ARG A 581 14.17 -74.95 1.60
N SER A 582 13.24 -75.73 2.15
CA SER A 582 13.37 -77.19 2.19
C SER A 582 13.30 -77.84 0.81
N ALA A 583 12.76 -77.19 -0.22
CA ALA A 583 12.84 -77.69 -1.60
C ALA A 583 14.28 -77.63 -2.16
N GLY A 584 15.13 -76.76 -1.62
CA GLY A 584 16.51 -76.58 -2.06
C GLY A 584 17.42 -77.80 -1.84
N VAL A 585 17.05 -78.75 -0.98
CA VAL A 585 17.84 -79.96 -0.73
C VAL A 585 17.73 -80.99 -1.86
N PHE A 586 16.65 -80.95 -2.64
CA PHE A 586 16.33 -81.89 -3.69
C PHE A 586 17.03 -81.56 -5.02
N ALA A 587 17.54 -82.59 -5.69
CA ALA A 587 17.86 -82.53 -7.12
C ALA A 587 16.60 -82.69 -7.96
N ILE A 588 15.65 -83.52 -7.51
CA ILE A 588 14.36 -83.74 -8.15
C ILE A 588 13.26 -83.71 -7.08
N LEU A 589 12.20 -82.94 -7.31
CA LEU A 589 10.99 -82.93 -6.47
C LEU A 589 9.75 -82.89 -7.35
N ALA A 590 8.91 -83.93 -7.29
CA ALA A 590 7.74 -84.09 -8.15
C ALA A 590 6.39 -84.06 -7.41
N GLY A 591 5.30 -83.77 -8.12
CA GLY A 591 3.94 -83.79 -7.56
C GLY A 591 3.24 -85.14 -7.73
N SER A 592 3.26 -85.66 -8.96
CA SER A 592 2.53 -86.86 -9.36
C SER A 592 3.44 -88.06 -9.65
N GLY A 593 4.63 -88.10 -9.06
CA GLY A 593 5.60 -89.19 -9.20
C GLY A 593 6.78 -88.91 -10.14
N VAL A 594 7.76 -89.82 -10.12
CA VAL A 594 8.96 -89.77 -10.95
C VAL A 594 9.12 -91.07 -11.72
N THR A 595 9.38 -90.99 -13.03
CA THR A 595 9.61 -92.16 -13.89
C THR A 595 10.91 -92.00 -14.65
N SER A 596 11.76 -93.03 -14.62
CA SER A 596 13.01 -93.09 -15.39
C SER A 596 13.07 -94.32 -16.30
N THR A 597 13.62 -94.16 -17.50
CA THR A 597 13.98 -95.26 -18.40
C THR A 597 15.48 -95.24 -18.69
N GLY A 598 16.18 -96.36 -18.53
CA GLY A 598 17.63 -96.43 -18.72
C GLY A 598 18.45 -95.91 -17.53
N ALA A 599 19.77 -95.84 -17.71
CA ALA A 599 20.73 -95.58 -16.64
C ALA A 599 20.84 -94.09 -16.27
N THR A 600 19.79 -93.55 -15.63
CA THR A 600 19.79 -92.18 -15.09
C THR A 600 20.61 -92.09 -13.80
N ILE A 601 21.36 -91.01 -13.60
CA ILE A 601 22.10 -90.72 -12.37
C ILE A 601 21.58 -89.41 -11.77
N ILE A 602 21.14 -89.45 -10.52
CA ILE A 602 20.73 -88.28 -9.73
C ILE A 602 21.77 -88.05 -8.63
N ASN A 603 22.47 -86.93 -8.66
CA ASN A 603 23.39 -86.49 -7.61
C ASN A 603 22.70 -85.46 -6.70
N GLY A 604 21.96 -85.98 -5.71
CA GLY A 604 21.16 -85.22 -4.75
C GLY A 604 19.85 -85.96 -4.41
N ASP A 605 19.07 -85.38 -3.49
CA ASP A 605 17.85 -86.04 -3.00
C ASP A 605 16.75 -86.06 -4.08
N LEU A 606 15.98 -87.15 -4.08
CA LEU A 606 14.83 -87.40 -4.95
C LEU A 606 13.55 -87.41 -4.10
N GLY A 607 12.61 -86.52 -4.40
CA GLY A 607 11.36 -86.37 -3.67
C GLY A 607 10.13 -86.45 -4.56
N THR A 608 9.02 -86.96 -4.01
CA THR A 608 7.70 -86.81 -4.64
C THR A 608 6.59 -86.84 -3.60
N SER A 609 5.65 -85.90 -3.71
CA SER A 609 4.47 -85.79 -2.82
C SER A 609 3.36 -84.96 -3.50
N PRO A 610 2.06 -85.30 -3.31
CA PRO A 610 1.55 -86.35 -2.42
C PRO A 610 1.64 -87.76 -3.04
N THR A 611 1.90 -87.87 -4.35
CA THR A 611 2.07 -89.17 -5.00
C THR A 611 3.48 -89.71 -4.73
N GLY A 612 3.58 -90.83 -4.02
CA GLY A 612 4.85 -91.48 -3.66
C GLY A 612 5.51 -92.32 -4.78
N THR A 613 4.93 -92.38 -5.98
CA THR A 613 5.37 -93.29 -7.04
C THR A 613 6.73 -92.88 -7.62
N ILE A 614 7.71 -93.80 -7.55
CA ILE A 614 9.02 -93.66 -8.18
C ILE A 614 9.32 -94.95 -8.96
N ASN A 615 9.45 -94.83 -10.29
CA ASN A 615 9.70 -95.96 -11.19
C ASN A 615 11.03 -95.79 -11.92
N GLY A 616 11.74 -96.90 -12.15
CA GLY A 616 12.98 -96.91 -12.95
C GLY A 616 14.28 -96.68 -12.17
N PHE A 617 14.25 -96.85 -10.84
CA PHE A 617 15.40 -96.82 -9.95
C PHE A 617 15.41 -98.11 -9.10
N PRO A 618 15.94 -99.24 -9.61
CA PRO A 618 16.84 -99.41 -10.77
C PRO A 618 16.16 -99.45 -12.16
N PRO A 619 16.91 -99.29 -13.29
CA PRO A 619 18.38 -99.20 -13.40
C PRO A 619 18.98 -97.82 -13.13
N GLY A 620 18.15 -96.78 -12.93
CA GLY A 620 18.64 -95.49 -12.46
C GLY A 620 19.24 -95.57 -11.05
N ILE A 621 20.12 -94.62 -10.74
CA ILE A 621 20.82 -94.50 -9.46
C ILE A 621 20.52 -93.13 -8.84
N VAL A 622 20.21 -93.12 -7.54
CA VAL A 622 20.09 -91.91 -6.72
C VAL A 622 21.23 -91.86 -5.72
N ASN A 623 22.13 -90.91 -5.88
CA ASN A 623 23.23 -90.60 -4.96
C ASN A 623 22.74 -89.53 -3.95
N GLY A 624 21.74 -89.90 -3.15
CA GLY A 624 21.05 -89.03 -2.20
C GLY A 624 19.91 -89.78 -1.49
N LEU A 625 19.13 -89.07 -0.68
CA LEU A 625 17.96 -89.65 -0.02
C LEU A 625 16.75 -89.67 -0.94
N ILE A 626 15.95 -90.73 -0.85
CA ILE A 626 14.65 -90.83 -1.51
C ILE A 626 13.55 -90.50 -0.48
N GLN A 627 12.74 -89.48 -0.77
CA GLN A 627 11.66 -88.99 0.10
C GLN A 627 10.32 -89.07 -0.65
N ALA A 628 9.58 -90.17 -0.47
CA ALA A 628 8.32 -90.42 -1.17
C ALA A 628 7.12 -90.32 -0.21
N ALA A 629 6.20 -89.40 -0.50
CA ALA A 629 4.94 -89.18 0.24
C ALA A 629 5.12 -89.17 1.78
N ASN A 630 6.05 -88.33 2.26
CA ASN A 630 6.38 -88.21 3.68
C ASN A 630 6.48 -86.73 4.10
N PRO A 631 6.55 -86.42 5.41
CA PRO A 631 6.51 -85.04 5.88
C PRO A 631 7.64 -84.13 5.34
N ILE A 632 8.81 -84.69 5.03
CA ILE A 632 9.93 -83.93 4.44
C ILE A 632 9.57 -83.53 3.01
N ALA A 633 9.07 -84.47 2.21
CA ALA A 633 8.60 -84.20 0.86
C ALA A 633 7.40 -83.25 0.87
N ASP A 634 6.44 -83.43 1.79
CA ASP A 634 5.26 -82.57 1.92
C ASP A 634 5.63 -81.12 2.20
N GLN A 635 6.53 -80.87 3.17
CA GLN A 635 7.02 -79.53 3.47
C GLN A 635 7.79 -78.93 2.28
N ALA A 636 8.62 -79.73 1.62
CA ALA A 636 9.35 -79.29 0.43
C ALA A 636 8.42 -78.91 -0.73
N LYS A 637 7.26 -79.56 -0.87
CA LYS A 637 6.23 -79.19 -1.87
C LYS A 637 5.55 -77.86 -1.56
N LEU A 638 5.31 -77.57 -0.28
CA LEU A 638 4.80 -76.27 0.15
C LEU A 638 5.83 -75.16 -0.11
N ASP A 639 7.08 -75.39 0.23
CA ASP A 639 8.17 -74.44 0.01
C ASP A 639 8.42 -74.22 -1.49
N LEU A 640 8.38 -75.28 -2.30
CA LEU A 640 8.45 -75.18 -3.77
C LEU A 640 7.31 -74.33 -4.33
N THR A 641 6.09 -74.50 -3.81
CA THR A 641 4.95 -73.66 -4.23
C THR A 641 5.19 -72.20 -3.89
N GLN A 642 5.76 -71.90 -2.72
CA GLN A 642 6.09 -70.53 -2.34
C GLN A 642 7.18 -69.94 -3.24
N ALA A 643 8.27 -70.69 -3.48
CA ALA A 643 9.36 -70.26 -4.36
C ALA A 643 8.91 -70.03 -5.82
N PHE A 644 8.02 -70.89 -6.32
CA PHE A 644 7.43 -70.72 -7.65
C PHE A 644 6.55 -69.47 -7.73
N ASN A 645 5.69 -69.25 -6.72
CA ASN A 645 4.84 -68.06 -6.67
C ASN A 645 5.66 -66.77 -6.52
N GLU A 646 6.73 -66.80 -5.73
CA GLU A 646 7.71 -65.71 -5.62
C GLU A 646 8.31 -65.40 -6.99
N GLY A 647 8.88 -66.39 -7.67
CA GLY A 647 9.46 -66.23 -9.00
C GLY A 647 8.46 -65.73 -10.06
N MET A 648 7.22 -66.23 -10.05
CA MET A 648 6.16 -65.78 -10.96
C MET A 648 5.75 -64.32 -10.68
N GLY A 649 5.78 -63.91 -9.40
CA GLY A 649 5.41 -62.58 -8.92
C GLY A 649 6.45 -61.49 -9.18
N MET A 650 7.71 -61.85 -9.46
CA MET A 650 8.76 -60.86 -9.76
C MET A 650 8.41 -60.05 -11.02
N SER A 651 8.51 -58.72 -10.91
CA SER A 651 8.15 -57.77 -11.98
C SER A 651 9.05 -56.53 -12.08
N LEU A 652 9.78 -56.17 -11.01
CA LEU A 652 10.62 -54.99 -10.99
C LEU A 652 11.80 -55.13 -11.97
N ASN A 653 11.94 -54.15 -12.88
CA ASN A 653 12.99 -54.10 -13.90
C ASN A 653 13.06 -55.33 -14.82
N ALA A 654 11.91 -55.98 -15.07
CA ALA A 654 11.85 -57.14 -15.96
C ALA A 654 12.21 -56.78 -17.41
N ILE A 655 13.18 -57.50 -17.96
CA ILE A 655 13.62 -57.44 -19.36
C ILE A 655 12.72 -58.36 -20.18
N SER A 656 12.33 -57.92 -21.38
CA SER A 656 11.60 -58.80 -22.31
C SER A 656 12.46 -59.99 -22.71
N LEU A 657 11.95 -61.20 -22.50
CA LEU A 657 12.64 -62.44 -22.85
C LEU A 657 12.20 -62.91 -24.24
N PRO A 658 13.11 -63.04 -25.22
CA PRO A 658 12.76 -63.55 -26.54
C PRO A 658 12.19 -64.98 -26.50
N GLY A 659 11.33 -65.31 -27.47
CA GLY A 659 10.75 -66.66 -27.58
C GLY A 659 11.76 -67.74 -27.97
N ASN A 660 12.90 -67.39 -28.57
CA ASN A 660 14.03 -68.29 -28.80
C ASN A 660 15.32 -67.67 -28.26
N LEU A 661 16.07 -68.43 -27.46
CA LEU A 661 17.31 -67.96 -26.81
C LEU A 661 18.60 -68.42 -27.51
N GLY A 662 18.50 -69.24 -28.57
CA GLY A 662 19.67 -69.70 -29.32
C GLY A 662 20.48 -68.54 -29.89
N GLY A 663 21.78 -68.52 -29.59
CA GLY A 663 22.73 -67.48 -30.02
C GLY A 663 22.79 -66.25 -29.12
N LEU A 664 21.95 -66.16 -28.08
CA LEU A 664 21.91 -64.99 -27.20
C LEU A 664 22.93 -65.10 -26.06
N THR A 665 23.47 -63.95 -25.65
CA THR A 665 24.12 -63.77 -24.35
C THR A 665 23.21 -62.94 -23.48
N LEU A 666 22.86 -63.46 -22.31
CA LEU A 666 22.05 -62.78 -21.31
C LEU A 666 22.95 -62.41 -20.12
N TYR A 667 22.66 -61.26 -19.52
CA TYR A 667 23.36 -60.72 -18.36
C TYR A 667 22.48 -60.87 -17.11
N PRO A 668 22.99 -60.59 -15.90
CA PRO A 668 22.21 -60.77 -14.67
C PRO A 668 20.94 -59.93 -14.72
N GLY A 669 19.80 -60.52 -14.37
CA GLY A 669 18.52 -59.85 -14.55
C GLY A 669 17.29 -60.72 -14.39
N LEU A 670 16.15 -60.04 -14.29
CA LEU A 670 14.82 -60.63 -14.39
C LEU A 670 14.37 -60.57 -15.84
N TYR A 671 14.04 -61.71 -16.43
CA TYR A 671 13.60 -61.85 -17.81
C TYR A 671 12.19 -62.43 -17.85
N SER A 672 11.30 -61.89 -18.69
CA SER A 672 9.90 -62.33 -18.74
C SER A 672 9.38 -62.51 -20.17
N ASN A 673 8.79 -63.66 -20.44
CA ASN A 673 8.01 -63.98 -21.64
C ASN A 673 6.63 -64.51 -21.21
N SER A 674 5.52 -64.00 -21.74
CA SER A 674 4.18 -64.51 -21.35
C SER A 674 3.79 -65.82 -22.04
N THR A 675 4.61 -66.29 -22.98
CA THR A 675 4.39 -67.46 -23.84
C THR A 675 5.45 -68.53 -23.60
N SER A 676 5.73 -69.36 -24.61
CA SER A 676 6.76 -70.41 -24.57
C SER A 676 8.14 -69.85 -24.92
N VAL A 677 9.17 -70.43 -24.31
CA VAL A 677 10.58 -70.14 -24.56
C VAL A 677 11.27 -71.40 -25.07
N LEU A 678 12.01 -71.25 -26.16
CA LEU A 678 12.78 -72.30 -26.82
C LEU A 678 14.29 -71.97 -26.77
N ILE A 679 15.14 -72.99 -26.70
CA ILE A 679 16.58 -72.86 -26.98
C ILE A 679 16.88 -73.72 -28.21
N SER A 680 16.95 -73.11 -29.39
CA SER A 680 17.16 -73.81 -30.66
C SER A 680 17.95 -72.96 -31.66
N GLY A 681 18.64 -73.61 -32.60
CA GLY A 681 19.49 -72.94 -33.60
C GLY A 681 20.81 -72.39 -33.06
N GLY A 682 21.15 -72.70 -31.81
CA GLY A 682 22.38 -72.27 -31.13
C GLY A 682 22.29 -72.46 -29.60
N ASN A 683 23.34 -72.08 -28.89
CA ASN A 683 23.41 -72.10 -27.42
C ASN A 683 23.00 -70.75 -26.83
N VAL A 684 22.52 -70.73 -25.59
CA VAL A 684 22.37 -69.49 -24.82
C VAL A 684 23.54 -69.36 -23.84
N THR A 685 24.13 -68.17 -23.73
CA THR A 685 25.18 -67.87 -22.74
C THR A 685 24.61 -67.01 -21.63
N LEU A 686 24.82 -67.38 -20.38
CA LEU A 686 24.52 -66.58 -19.19
C LEU A 686 25.86 -66.07 -18.63
N ASP A 687 26.11 -64.77 -18.81
CA ASP A 687 27.38 -64.13 -18.44
C ASP A 687 27.20 -63.24 -17.21
N ALA A 688 27.85 -63.57 -16.11
CA ALA A 688 27.73 -62.84 -14.86
C ALA A 688 28.68 -61.62 -14.73
N GLN A 689 29.40 -61.28 -15.80
CA GLN A 689 30.25 -60.08 -15.90
C GLN A 689 31.29 -59.95 -14.78
N GLY A 690 31.74 -61.09 -14.24
CA GLY A 690 32.72 -61.20 -13.17
C GLY A 690 32.13 -61.37 -11.77
N ASP A 691 30.81 -61.14 -11.59
CA ASP A 691 30.14 -61.23 -10.29
C ASP A 691 29.63 -62.65 -10.00
N ALA A 692 30.32 -63.38 -9.13
CA ALA A 692 29.90 -64.72 -8.73
C ALA A 692 28.51 -64.76 -8.04
N ASN A 693 28.03 -63.64 -7.48
CA ASN A 693 26.74 -63.55 -6.81
C ASN A 693 25.60 -63.13 -7.75
N ALA A 694 25.89 -62.90 -9.03
CA ALA A 694 24.91 -62.54 -10.03
C ALA A 694 23.78 -63.58 -10.13
N THR A 695 22.56 -63.09 -10.26
CA THR A 695 21.33 -63.89 -10.37
C THR A 695 20.67 -63.72 -11.74
N PHE A 696 20.09 -64.80 -12.23
CA PHE A 696 19.33 -64.84 -13.47
C PHE A 696 17.96 -65.46 -13.16
N VAL A 697 16.88 -64.69 -13.32
CA VAL A 697 15.52 -65.20 -13.17
C VAL A 697 14.84 -65.10 -14.53
N LEU A 698 14.58 -66.25 -15.15
CA LEU A 698 13.89 -66.33 -16.44
C LEU A 698 12.49 -66.88 -16.22
N LYS A 699 11.48 -66.03 -16.44
CA LYS A 699 10.06 -66.34 -16.30
C LYS A 699 9.43 -66.55 -17.67
N MET A 700 8.71 -67.66 -17.83
CA MET A 700 7.90 -67.95 -19.00
C MET A 700 6.48 -68.33 -18.60
N GLY A 701 5.48 -67.78 -19.29
CA GLY A 701 4.07 -68.03 -19.00
C GLY A 701 3.58 -69.41 -19.43
N SER A 702 4.27 -70.06 -20.37
CA SER A 702 3.96 -71.42 -20.83
C SER A 702 5.17 -72.34 -20.64
N THR A 703 5.71 -72.90 -21.73
CA THR A 703 6.72 -73.96 -21.69
C THR A 703 8.15 -73.45 -21.79
N LEU A 704 9.09 -74.23 -21.25
CA LEU A 704 10.52 -74.17 -21.58
C LEU A 704 10.88 -75.40 -22.41
N THR A 705 11.45 -75.21 -23.59
CA THR A 705 11.94 -76.32 -24.42
C THR A 705 13.39 -76.10 -24.81
N THR A 706 14.25 -77.08 -24.62
CA THR A 706 15.60 -77.08 -25.22
C THR A 706 15.61 -78.01 -26.43
N GLY A 707 16.19 -77.56 -27.54
CA GLY A 707 16.37 -78.37 -28.74
C GLY A 707 17.43 -79.46 -28.53
N PRO A 708 17.45 -80.53 -29.34
CA PRO A 708 18.49 -81.55 -29.30
C PRO A 708 19.91 -80.95 -29.33
N GLY A 709 20.76 -81.35 -28.38
CA GLY A 709 22.15 -80.92 -28.28
C GLY A 709 22.38 -79.45 -27.88
N SER A 710 21.32 -78.65 -27.68
CA SER A 710 21.45 -77.25 -27.26
C SER A 710 22.02 -77.14 -25.84
N GLN A 711 22.77 -76.06 -25.57
CA GLN A 711 23.42 -75.84 -24.29
C GLN A 711 23.09 -74.47 -23.70
N VAL A 712 22.97 -74.44 -22.38
CA VAL A 712 23.16 -73.24 -21.55
C VAL A 712 24.64 -73.18 -21.18
N ILE A 713 25.32 -72.10 -21.55
CA ILE A 713 26.75 -71.86 -21.27
C ILE A 713 26.84 -70.84 -20.14
N LEU A 714 27.68 -71.11 -19.13
CA LEU A 714 27.97 -70.16 -18.06
C LEU A 714 29.28 -69.42 -18.35
N SER A 715 29.26 -68.09 -18.24
CA SER A 715 30.42 -67.20 -18.44
C SER A 715 30.51 -66.18 -17.30
N GLY A 716 31.65 -65.51 -17.16
CA GLY A 716 31.81 -64.38 -16.25
C GLY A 716 31.56 -64.71 -14.77
N ASN A 717 31.89 -65.93 -14.31
CA ASN A 717 31.62 -66.47 -12.96
C ASN A 717 30.14 -66.81 -12.66
N ALA A 718 29.28 -66.95 -13.66
CA ALA A 718 27.89 -67.34 -13.43
C ALA A 718 27.82 -68.72 -12.74
N GLN A 719 26.98 -68.83 -11.71
CA GLN A 719 26.80 -70.06 -10.94
C GLN A 719 25.41 -70.64 -11.14
N ALA A 720 25.33 -71.97 -11.38
CA ALA A 720 24.08 -72.69 -11.57
C ALA A 720 23.07 -72.49 -10.42
N LYS A 721 23.54 -72.33 -9.18
CA LYS A 721 22.68 -72.12 -8.01
C LYS A 721 21.89 -70.79 -8.06
N ASN A 722 22.38 -69.79 -8.80
CA ASN A 722 21.78 -68.46 -8.91
C ASN A 722 20.92 -68.29 -10.18
N ILE A 723 20.70 -69.36 -10.94
CA ILE A 723 19.89 -69.36 -12.16
C ILE A 723 18.55 -70.02 -11.87
N PHE A 724 17.45 -69.34 -12.18
CA PHE A 724 16.10 -69.81 -11.94
C PHE A 724 15.27 -69.74 -13.22
N TRP A 725 14.74 -70.89 -13.62
CA TRP A 725 13.79 -71.03 -14.72
C TRP A 725 12.41 -71.23 -14.13
N ILE A 726 11.56 -70.20 -14.19
CA ILE A 726 10.19 -70.24 -13.68
C ILE A 726 9.24 -70.50 -14.84
N VAL A 727 8.69 -71.71 -14.88
CA VAL A 727 7.98 -72.27 -16.03
C VAL A 727 6.50 -72.42 -15.74
N GLY A 728 5.67 -71.59 -16.37
CA GLY A 728 4.23 -71.52 -16.13
C GLY A 728 3.47 -72.81 -16.41
N THR A 729 3.98 -73.68 -17.28
CA THR A 729 3.45 -75.03 -17.51
C THR A 729 4.52 -76.10 -17.34
N SER A 730 5.08 -76.61 -18.44
CA SER A 730 6.01 -77.74 -18.44
C SER A 730 7.36 -77.38 -19.06
N ALA A 731 8.42 -78.00 -18.55
CA ALA A 731 9.75 -77.93 -19.16
C ALA A 731 10.10 -79.24 -19.87
N THR A 732 10.71 -79.15 -21.05
CA THR A 732 11.21 -80.30 -21.81
C THR A 732 12.67 -80.05 -22.20
N LEU A 733 13.58 -80.84 -21.64
CA LEU A 733 14.98 -80.84 -22.07
C LEU A 733 15.16 -81.82 -23.24
N GLY A 734 15.55 -81.31 -24.41
CA GLY A 734 15.79 -82.08 -25.62
C GLY A 734 16.93 -83.09 -25.46
N THR A 735 16.98 -84.07 -26.36
CA THR A 735 17.99 -85.14 -26.30
C THR A 735 19.41 -84.57 -26.27
N THR A 736 20.26 -85.09 -25.40
CA THR A 736 21.67 -84.65 -25.21
C THR A 736 21.87 -83.16 -24.90
N SER A 737 20.82 -82.41 -24.58
CA SER A 737 20.95 -81.00 -24.19
C SER A 737 21.61 -80.85 -22.82
N ILE A 738 22.30 -79.73 -22.59
CA ILE A 738 22.94 -79.42 -21.31
C ILE A 738 22.32 -78.14 -20.75
N CYS A 739 21.68 -78.26 -19.59
CA CYS A 739 21.05 -77.13 -18.92
C CYS A 739 21.70 -76.86 -17.56
N TYR A 740 21.77 -75.58 -17.18
CA TYR A 740 22.21 -75.11 -15.87
C TYR A 740 21.10 -74.32 -15.20
N GLY A 741 20.87 -74.54 -13.91
CA GLY A 741 19.92 -73.77 -13.11
C GLY A 741 18.78 -74.57 -12.50
N ASN A 742 18.00 -73.89 -11.65
CA ASN A 742 16.87 -74.46 -10.94
C ASN A 742 15.62 -74.31 -11.80
N ILE A 743 15.06 -75.41 -12.29
CA ILE A 743 13.82 -75.42 -13.06
C ILE A 743 12.66 -75.64 -12.09
N LEU A 744 11.81 -74.63 -11.94
CA LEU A 744 10.58 -74.67 -11.17
C LEU A 744 9.42 -74.61 -12.16
N ALA A 745 8.73 -75.72 -12.36
CA ALA A 745 7.61 -75.83 -13.28
C ALA A 745 6.29 -76.07 -12.54
N ASP A 746 5.21 -75.50 -13.04
CA ASP A 746 3.88 -75.75 -12.46
C ASP A 746 3.42 -77.20 -12.73
N GLN A 747 3.61 -77.64 -13.97
CA GLN A 747 3.20 -78.97 -14.47
C GLN A 747 4.39 -79.92 -14.53
N SER A 748 4.75 -80.47 -15.68
CA SER A 748 5.73 -81.56 -15.79
C SER A 748 7.13 -81.09 -16.17
N ILE A 749 8.15 -81.85 -15.79
CA ILE A 749 9.52 -81.70 -16.30
C ILE A 749 9.95 -83.01 -16.96
N SER A 750 10.27 -82.95 -18.26
CA SER A 750 10.72 -84.10 -19.04
C SER A 750 12.15 -83.89 -19.49
N LEU A 751 13.05 -84.83 -19.16
CA LEU A 751 14.40 -84.86 -19.71
C LEU A 751 14.48 -86.03 -20.69
N ASN A 752 14.61 -85.71 -21.98
CA ASN A 752 14.73 -86.71 -23.03
C ASN A 752 16.13 -87.35 -23.03
N THR A 753 16.31 -88.41 -23.82
CA THR A 753 17.51 -89.26 -23.85
C THR A 753 18.82 -88.49 -23.70
N GLY A 754 19.56 -88.77 -22.63
CA GLY A 754 20.92 -88.25 -22.45
C GLY A 754 21.03 -86.76 -22.13
N ALA A 755 19.92 -86.04 -21.90
CA ALA A 755 19.98 -84.67 -21.42
C ALA A 755 20.65 -84.61 -20.03
N VAL A 756 21.38 -83.52 -19.78
CA VAL A 756 22.10 -83.25 -18.53
C VAL A 756 21.56 -81.97 -17.90
N LEU A 757 21.26 -82.03 -16.59
CA LEU A 757 20.84 -80.88 -15.80
C LEU A 757 21.79 -80.69 -14.62
N ASN A 758 22.59 -79.61 -14.66
CA ASN A 758 23.37 -79.14 -13.52
C ASN A 758 22.53 -78.09 -12.78
N GLY A 759 21.65 -78.56 -11.91
CA GLY A 759 20.48 -77.82 -11.50
C GLY A 759 19.52 -78.65 -10.65
N ARG A 760 18.26 -78.20 -10.62
CA ARG A 760 17.17 -78.88 -9.93
C ARG A 760 15.98 -79.01 -10.86
N ALA A 761 15.30 -80.16 -10.85
CA ALA A 761 14.04 -80.38 -11.55
C ALA A 761 12.89 -80.44 -10.53
N LEU A 762 12.22 -79.31 -10.33
CA LEU A 762 11.21 -79.14 -9.28
C LEU A 762 9.84 -78.86 -9.94
N THR A 763 8.91 -79.79 -9.86
CA THR A 763 7.54 -79.60 -10.37
C THR A 763 6.55 -79.40 -9.22
N ARG A 764 5.57 -78.51 -9.38
CA ARG A 764 4.52 -78.32 -8.37
C ARG A 764 3.46 -79.42 -8.41
N ILE A 765 2.92 -79.73 -9.59
CA ILE A 765 1.72 -80.57 -9.70
C ILE A 765 2.02 -81.92 -10.37
N ALA A 766 2.71 -81.93 -11.51
CA ALA A 766 2.83 -83.13 -12.33
C ALA A 766 4.14 -83.90 -12.11
N ALA A 767 4.41 -84.85 -13.00
CA ALA A 767 5.50 -85.80 -12.88
C ALA A 767 6.84 -85.25 -13.42
N VAL A 768 7.92 -85.88 -12.98
CA VAL A 768 9.24 -85.76 -13.62
C VAL A 768 9.55 -87.04 -14.40
N THR A 769 9.85 -86.92 -15.69
CA THR A 769 10.16 -88.05 -16.58
C THR A 769 11.60 -87.96 -17.06
N LEU A 770 12.34 -89.07 -16.97
CA LEU A 770 13.78 -89.15 -17.25
C LEU A 770 14.08 -90.30 -18.23
N GLN A 771 15.06 -90.13 -19.09
CA GLN A 771 15.59 -91.13 -20.00
C GLN A 771 17.12 -91.07 -20.07
N ALA A 772 17.81 -91.94 -19.31
CA ALA A 772 19.27 -92.02 -19.24
C ALA A 772 19.96 -90.66 -19.02
N ASN A 773 19.49 -89.89 -18.03
CA ASN A 773 19.96 -88.52 -17.77
C ASN A 773 21.00 -88.43 -16.66
N ILE A 774 21.66 -87.28 -16.55
CA ILE A 774 22.44 -86.91 -15.37
C ILE A 774 21.82 -85.63 -14.79
N VAL A 775 21.40 -85.68 -13.52
CA VAL A 775 20.89 -84.52 -12.77
C VAL A 775 21.77 -84.29 -11.56
N THR A 776 22.44 -83.14 -11.48
CA THR A 776 23.36 -82.81 -10.39
C THR A 776 22.94 -81.53 -9.70
N LYS A 777 22.63 -81.61 -8.40
CA LYS A 777 22.29 -80.45 -7.58
C LYS A 777 23.47 -79.47 -7.49
N PRO A 778 23.28 -78.15 -7.69
CA PRO A 778 24.34 -77.15 -7.49
C PRO A 778 24.85 -77.10 -6.05
N LEU A 779 26.16 -76.86 -5.89
CA LEU A 779 26.86 -76.66 -4.61
C LEU A 779 26.50 -75.34 -3.93
#